data_AF-A0A9D8MZJ4-F1
#
_entry.id   AF-A0A9D8MZJ4-F1
#
_cell.length_a   1.000
_cell.length_b   1.000
_cell.length_c   1.000
_cell.angle_alpha   90.00
_cell.angle_beta   90.00
_cell.angle_gamma   90.00
#
_symmetry.space_group_name_H-M   'P 1'
#
loop_
_entity.id
_entity.type
_entity.pdbx_description
1 polymer ?
#
loop_
_entity_poly.entity_id
_entity_poly.type
_entity_poly.pdbx_seq_one_letter_code
_entity_poly.pdbx_strand_id
1 'polypeptide(L)'
;MKTMKNNKIILILILIVALSALVACGDNAVDLPVKPLTPTGLKVESGRLMWNAVDGADGYLVFYNGEAFAPESNFYVLPDELFGETTFTVTAVKSGRSSDKAELKTFVPSRLKAPKNLRQEDNVIRWDAVASAEYYIVRINGEEYRADSNEYVIEEGVKGSVSVLAAGNLQGTILSSEYSEELVLKTVLAVPDGIYYYGGFIKWNAVENADGYIVTINGSETRVTKNEFSVKYLYCGDTDVKVKAVSDDAGVYPSAEKSQRLYIEKFALETPRNLTIAGNIVTFDAVVGATAYEIYFDGELYETTTAASCTVPETSVSYVQVRAISDTADGSALSEKVVFDYISITTEEELVAMKEYGCYKLESDIVMTSERIPVTFCGALDGNGHTISNVVIVSDKAKVGFFSRLENATIKDLKIKGSISVNTLEAGAAVGSVAGECCGSTVKNCEIDFSINVTTGNGIGVVGGAVGVFENSSAEKVVFKGNIETHNAVTGGFIGKAKDPVEINYVKNCRVEATVNAIGGEQAACGGFIGYFTDNCLEISACYADCTVTGPSYVGGFVGYMGSGRISDCYSKGSVAATNEGLCHVGGFIGRLEGYNNGVTRCIAMAQVETQATGAYTLVGGFVGRTVGGNYNSAVYEDCFYDSTVNDMDRIGSGRGDGILAKSTEELKTASAFDRYDSSVWDICDGQLPSLK
;
A
#
# COMPACT_ATOMS: atom_id res chain seq x y z
N MET A 1 4.41 -44.03 60.82
CA MET A 1 3.13 -44.78 60.83
C MET A 1 3.39 -46.12 60.14
N LYS A 2 3.17 -47.25 60.84
CA LYS A 2 2.91 -48.64 60.36
C LYS A 2 3.66 -49.17 59.13
N THR A 3 4.23 -50.38 59.04
CA THR A 3 4.50 -51.55 59.89
C THR A 3 5.17 -52.52 58.92
N MET A 4 6.37 -53.06 59.19
CA MET A 4 6.82 -54.30 58.56
C MET A 4 6.68 -55.43 59.56
N LYS A 5 5.99 -56.49 59.15
CA LYS A 5 5.72 -57.71 59.92
C LYS A 5 6.21 -58.90 59.12
N ASN A 6 6.80 -59.85 59.86
CA ASN A 6 6.91 -61.29 59.57
C ASN A 6 7.97 -61.71 58.52
N ASN A 7 8.78 -62.75 58.69
CA ASN A 7 8.71 -63.98 59.51
C ASN A 7 10.14 -64.55 59.67
N LYS A 8 10.60 -64.88 60.89
CA LYS A 8 10.66 -66.20 61.57
C LYS A 8 12.02 -66.91 61.47
N ILE A 9 12.46 -67.28 62.68
CA ILE A 9 13.63 -68.05 63.11
C ILE A 9 13.36 -69.57 62.94
N ILE A 10 14.45 -70.37 62.88
CA ILE A 10 14.71 -71.71 63.53
C ILE A 10 15.48 -72.62 62.53
N LEU A 11 16.81 -72.79 62.65
CA LEU A 11 17.61 -73.71 63.52
C LEU A 11 17.35 -75.21 63.29
N ILE A 12 18.37 -75.97 62.84
CA ILE A 12 18.47 -77.42 63.06
C ILE A 12 19.87 -77.78 63.57
N LEU A 13 19.87 -78.52 64.68
CA LEU A 13 20.95 -79.07 65.47
C LEU A 13 20.88 -80.61 65.33
N ILE A 14 22.01 -81.34 65.26
CA ILE A 14 22.02 -82.80 65.51
C ILE A 14 23.19 -83.16 66.45
N LEU A 15 22.86 -83.97 67.47
CA LEU A 15 23.66 -84.36 68.62
C LEU A 15 23.55 -85.90 68.84
N ILE A 16 24.69 -86.59 68.95
CA ILE A 16 25.09 -87.79 69.77
C ILE A 16 24.34 -89.15 69.67
N VAL A 17 25.13 -90.25 69.80
CA VAL A 17 24.99 -91.55 70.56
C VAL A 17 25.61 -92.72 69.74
N ALA A 18 26.18 -93.84 70.23
CA ALA A 18 27.15 -94.23 71.27
C ALA A 18 27.47 -95.75 71.08
N LEU A 19 28.70 -96.17 71.43
CA LEU A 19 29.13 -97.45 72.04
C LEU A 19 29.32 -98.81 71.26
N SER A 20 30.56 -99.31 71.42
CA SER A 20 31.07 -100.70 71.64
C SER A 20 31.09 -101.79 70.54
N ALA A 21 32.31 -102.13 70.06
CA ALA A 21 33.11 -103.33 70.44
C ALA A 21 33.85 -104.05 69.26
N LEU A 22 35.19 -104.04 69.39
CA LEU A 22 36.21 -105.05 69.03
C LEU A 22 36.61 -105.39 67.56
N VAL A 23 37.90 -105.06 67.30
CA VAL A 23 38.99 -105.81 66.61
C VAL A 23 39.00 -105.83 65.07
N ALA A 24 39.89 -105.02 64.45
CA ALA A 24 41.24 -105.41 64.02
C ALA A 24 41.95 -104.26 63.26
N CYS A 25 43.22 -104.02 63.63
CA CYS A 25 44.30 -103.20 63.06
C CYS A 25 44.14 -102.38 61.75
N GLY A 26 44.67 -101.14 61.79
CA GLY A 26 45.31 -100.47 60.65
C GLY A 26 45.25 -98.94 60.72
N ASP A 27 46.40 -98.29 60.96
CA ASP A 27 46.58 -96.84 61.11
C ASP A 27 45.91 -96.00 60.00
N ASN A 28 45.15 -94.97 60.40
CA ASN A 28 44.86 -93.79 59.58
C ASN A 28 44.73 -92.57 60.49
N ALA A 29 45.61 -91.58 60.30
CA ALA A 29 45.58 -90.30 60.98
C ALA A 29 44.37 -89.48 60.51
N VAL A 30 43.62 -88.91 61.45
CA VAL A 30 42.53 -87.95 61.20
C VAL A 30 43.13 -86.55 61.13
N ASP A 31 43.01 -85.88 59.98
CA ASP A 31 43.46 -84.51 59.75
C ASP A 31 42.53 -83.50 60.45
N LEU A 32 43.11 -82.51 61.14
CA LEU A 32 42.36 -81.47 61.86
C LEU A 32 41.94 -80.36 60.88
N PRO A 33 40.75 -79.74 61.00
CA PRO A 33 40.30 -78.74 60.04
C PRO A 33 41.17 -77.47 60.06
N VAL A 34 41.80 -77.16 58.92
CA VAL A 34 42.74 -76.05 58.70
C VAL A 34 42.01 -74.69 58.66
N LYS A 35 42.55 -73.68 59.36
CA LYS A 35 42.08 -72.28 59.31
C LYS A 35 42.19 -71.74 57.87
N PRO A 36 41.16 -71.10 57.29
CA PRO A 36 41.23 -70.55 55.93
C PRO A 36 42.28 -69.43 55.83
N LEU A 37 42.86 -69.27 54.63
CA LEU A 37 43.86 -68.22 54.36
C LEU A 37 43.23 -66.82 54.44
N THR A 38 44.04 -65.84 54.82
CA THR A 38 43.66 -64.43 54.86
C THR A 38 43.39 -63.90 53.44
N PRO A 39 42.25 -63.23 53.18
CA PRO A 39 41.98 -62.59 51.89
C PRO A 39 43.11 -61.64 51.45
N THR A 40 43.40 -61.59 50.15
CA THR A 40 44.43 -60.72 49.56
C THR A 40 43.85 -59.89 48.42
N GLY A 41 44.58 -58.86 47.96
CA GLY A 41 44.16 -58.06 46.81
C GLY A 41 42.95 -57.16 47.10
N LEU A 42 42.79 -56.69 48.34
CA LEU A 42 41.70 -55.79 48.71
C LEU A 42 41.85 -54.48 47.93
N LYS A 43 40.79 -54.06 47.24
CA LYS A 43 40.70 -52.76 46.57
C LYS A 43 39.26 -52.25 46.57
N VAL A 44 39.09 -50.94 46.52
CA VAL A 44 37.80 -50.32 46.20
C VAL A 44 37.86 -49.85 44.75
N GLU A 45 36.93 -50.36 43.94
CA GLU A 45 36.82 -49.99 42.53
C GLU A 45 35.35 -49.98 42.14
N SER A 46 34.91 -48.95 41.42
CA SER A 46 33.54 -48.82 40.89
C SER A 46 32.43 -49.06 41.93
N GLY A 47 32.58 -48.51 43.14
CA GLY A 47 31.59 -48.63 44.22
C GLY A 47 31.57 -49.99 44.92
N ARG A 48 32.60 -50.83 44.73
CA ARG A 48 32.69 -52.16 45.35
C ARG A 48 34.01 -52.32 46.09
N LEU A 49 33.96 -52.85 47.30
CA LEU A 49 35.11 -53.46 47.95
C LEU A 49 35.29 -54.86 47.36
N MET A 50 36.46 -55.16 46.81
CA MET A 50 36.77 -56.42 46.14
C MET A 50 38.01 -57.06 46.75
N TRP A 51 38.10 -58.39 46.71
CA TRP A 51 39.29 -59.14 47.11
C TRP A 51 39.46 -60.40 46.26
N ASN A 52 40.64 -60.99 46.27
CA ASN A 52 40.89 -62.28 45.62
C ASN A 52 40.13 -63.39 46.36
N ALA A 53 39.50 -64.29 45.60
CA ALA A 53 38.82 -65.45 46.18
C ALA A 53 39.82 -66.35 46.92
N VAL A 54 39.46 -66.77 48.13
CA VAL A 54 40.21 -67.69 48.98
C VAL A 54 39.74 -69.12 48.70
N ASP A 55 40.67 -69.98 48.30
CA ASP A 55 40.36 -71.37 47.92
C ASP A 55 39.77 -72.18 49.09
N GLY A 56 38.66 -72.86 48.81
CA GLY A 56 37.93 -73.67 49.77
C GLY A 56 37.27 -72.91 50.93
N ALA A 57 37.08 -71.59 50.86
CA ALA A 57 36.26 -70.84 51.83
C ALA A 57 34.76 -71.01 51.57
N ASP A 58 33.95 -71.08 52.63
CA ASP A 58 32.49 -71.18 52.54
C ASP A 58 31.82 -69.81 52.33
N GLY A 59 32.53 -68.71 52.63
CA GLY A 59 32.05 -67.34 52.46
C GLY A 59 32.99 -66.30 53.08
N TYR A 60 32.56 -65.04 53.11
CA TYR A 60 33.34 -63.93 53.66
C TYR A 60 32.52 -63.10 54.65
N LEU A 61 33.22 -62.41 55.56
CA LEU A 61 32.68 -61.34 56.38
C LEU A 61 33.46 -60.06 56.12
N VAL A 62 32.74 -59.00 55.76
CA VAL A 62 33.25 -57.64 55.61
C VAL A 62 32.85 -56.84 56.83
N PHE A 63 33.79 -56.12 57.43
CA PHE A 63 33.51 -55.21 58.51
C PHE A 63 33.96 -53.79 58.14
N TYR A 64 33.08 -52.83 58.38
CA TYR A 64 33.39 -51.40 58.40
C TYR A 64 32.43 -50.72 59.39
N ASN A 65 32.85 -49.60 59.98
CA ASN A 65 32.08 -48.85 60.98
C ASN A 65 31.52 -49.69 62.16
N GLY A 66 32.16 -50.80 62.51
CA GLY A 66 31.75 -51.68 63.61
C GLY A 66 30.64 -52.68 63.27
N GLU A 67 30.11 -52.66 62.04
CA GLU A 67 29.10 -53.62 61.56
C GLU A 67 29.74 -54.73 60.73
N ALA A 68 29.07 -55.88 60.64
CA ALA A 68 29.51 -57.07 59.92
C ALA A 68 28.52 -57.44 58.82
N PHE A 69 29.03 -57.63 57.60
CA PHE A 69 28.25 -57.93 56.41
C PHE A 69 28.76 -59.24 55.79
N ALA A 70 27.85 -60.11 55.36
CA ALA A 70 28.17 -61.41 54.77
C ALA A 70 27.84 -61.41 53.26
N PRO A 71 28.76 -60.99 52.39
CA PRO A 71 28.53 -61.02 50.94
C PRO A 71 28.52 -62.44 50.39
N GLU A 72 27.76 -62.63 49.31
CA GLU A 72 27.63 -63.93 48.63
C GLU A 72 28.83 -64.29 47.74
N SER A 73 29.78 -63.36 47.55
CA SER A 73 30.93 -63.51 46.66
C SER A 73 32.17 -62.76 47.18
N ASN A 74 33.25 -62.74 46.41
CA ASN A 74 34.51 -62.08 46.74
C ASN A 74 34.50 -60.55 46.52
N PHE A 75 33.32 -59.92 46.63
CA PHE A 75 33.14 -58.48 46.64
C PHE A 75 31.94 -58.07 47.49
N TYR A 76 31.91 -56.81 47.90
CA TYR A 76 30.83 -56.16 48.64
C TYR A 76 30.50 -54.81 48.00
N VAL A 77 29.23 -54.57 47.69
CA VAL A 77 28.75 -53.30 47.14
C VAL A 77 28.67 -52.28 48.28
N LEU A 78 29.35 -51.15 48.12
CA LEU A 78 29.37 -50.09 49.14
C LEU A 78 28.03 -49.34 49.14
N PRO A 79 27.50 -48.93 50.32
CA PRO A 79 26.33 -48.06 50.37
C PRO A 79 26.61 -46.69 49.74
N ASP A 80 25.62 -46.11 49.06
CA ASP A 80 25.74 -44.79 48.39
C ASP A 80 26.07 -43.63 49.37
N GLU A 81 25.75 -43.79 50.65
CA GLU A 81 26.01 -42.80 51.71
C GLU A 81 27.41 -42.93 52.34
N LEU A 82 28.19 -43.94 51.95
CA LEU A 82 29.53 -44.16 52.48
C LEU A 82 30.56 -43.33 51.69
N PHE A 83 31.11 -42.29 52.31
CA PHE A 83 32.17 -41.45 51.74
C PHE A 83 33.20 -41.06 52.81
N GLY A 84 34.41 -40.71 52.37
CA GLY A 84 35.51 -40.33 53.24
C GLY A 84 36.49 -41.47 53.53
N GLU A 85 37.43 -41.22 54.45
CA GLU A 85 38.38 -42.24 54.89
C GLU A 85 37.65 -43.39 55.60
N THR A 86 37.77 -44.59 55.05
CA THR A 86 37.12 -45.78 55.58
C THR A 86 38.13 -46.92 55.70
N THR A 87 38.05 -47.65 56.81
CA THR A 87 38.81 -48.89 57.00
C THR A 87 37.87 -50.07 56.84
N PHE A 88 38.12 -50.90 55.83
CA PHE A 88 37.45 -52.16 55.63
C PHE A 88 38.31 -53.29 56.18
N THR A 89 37.70 -54.27 56.84
CA THR A 89 38.36 -55.55 57.11
C THR A 89 37.58 -56.70 56.52
N VAL A 90 38.26 -57.62 55.85
CA VAL A 90 37.65 -58.80 55.21
C VAL A 90 38.24 -60.06 55.81
N THR A 91 37.37 -61.02 56.11
CA THR A 91 37.74 -62.31 56.69
C THR A 91 37.08 -63.44 55.91
N ALA A 92 37.82 -64.49 55.56
CA ALA A 92 37.26 -65.70 54.96
C ALA A 92 36.78 -66.65 56.07
N VAL A 93 35.66 -67.34 55.83
CA VAL A 93 35.05 -68.27 56.79
C VAL A 93 35.00 -69.68 56.18
N LYS A 94 35.41 -70.70 56.94
CA LYS A 94 35.32 -72.12 56.56
C LYS A 94 34.99 -73.00 57.77
N SER A 95 33.94 -73.81 57.67
CA SER A 95 33.47 -74.73 58.72
C SER A 95 33.39 -74.09 60.12
N GLY A 96 32.93 -72.83 60.19
CA GLY A 96 32.80 -72.07 61.44
C GLY A 96 34.08 -71.44 62.00
N ARG A 97 35.21 -71.51 61.29
CA ARG A 97 36.47 -70.82 61.64
C ARG A 97 36.75 -69.65 60.68
N SER A 98 37.24 -68.56 61.25
CA SER A 98 37.60 -67.34 60.52
C SER A 98 39.10 -67.24 60.27
N SER A 99 39.51 -66.71 59.11
CA SER A 99 40.89 -66.32 58.82
C SER A 99 41.36 -65.16 59.71
N ASP A 100 42.63 -64.75 59.59
CA ASP A 100 43.00 -63.41 60.08
C ASP A 100 42.32 -62.34 59.23
N LYS A 101 42.19 -61.13 59.79
CA LYS A 101 41.55 -60.00 59.10
C LYS A 101 42.52 -59.40 58.09
N ALA A 102 42.10 -59.31 56.83
CA ALA A 102 42.75 -58.47 55.83
C ALA A 102 42.20 -57.05 55.95
N GLU A 103 43.06 -56.04 56.06
CA GLU A 103 42.65 -54.64 56.24
C GLU A 103 42.95 -53.82 54.98
N LEU A 104 42.00 -52.96 54.59
CA LEU A 104 42.18 -51.92 53.59
C LEU A 104 41.74 -50.58 54.17
N LYS A 105 42.69 -49.66 54.32
CA LYS A 105 42.42 -48.24 54.54
C LYS A 105 42.37 -47.54 53.19
N THR A 106 41.26 -46.89 52.88
CA THR A 106 41.06 -46.23 51.59
C THR A 106 40.11 -45.04 51.75
N PHE A 107 40.06 -44.18 50.72
CA PHE A 107 39.13 -43.07 50.66
C PHE A 107 38.01 -43.42 49.68
N VAL A 108 36.76 -43.38 50.14
CA VAL A 108 35.59 -43.58 49.28
C VAL A 108 35.11 -42.21 48.81
N PRO A 109 35.16 -41.89 47.50
CA PRO A 109 34.78 -40.57 47.01
C PRO A 109 33.27 -40.34 47.09
N SER A 110 32.86 -39.09 47.33
CA SER A 110 31.44 -38.71 47.39
C SER A 110 30.91 -38.39 46.00
N ARG A 111 29.75 -38.93 45.62
CA ARG A 111 29.11 -38.63 44.34
C ARG A 111 28.09 -37.50 44.49
N LEU A 112 28.18 -36.48 43.63
CA LEU A 112 27.21 -35.38 43.60
C LEU A 112 25.81 -35.89 43.22
N LYS A 113 24.78 -35.22 43.76
CA LYS A 113 23.40 -35.46 43.34
C LYS A 113 23.16 -34.83 41.97
N ALA A 114 22.37 -35.50 41.13
CA ALA A 114 21.95 -34.93 39.86
C ALA A 114 21.17 -33.61 40.08
N PRO A 115 21.41 -32.57 39.27
CA PRO A 115 20.60 -31.35 39.27
C PRO A 115 19.10 -31.65 39.16
N LYS A 116 18.27 -30.85 39.85
CA LYS A 116 16.81 -30.98 39.89
C LYS A 116 16.13 -29.68 39.49
N ASN A 117 14.82 -29.76 39.24
CA ASN A 117 13.96 -28.61 38.91
C ASN A 117 14.47 -27.82 37.69
N LEU A 118 14.92 -28.57 36.68
CA LEU A 118 15.22 -28.01 35.37
C LEU A 118 13.96 -27.37 34.81
N ARG A 119 14.07 -26.11 34.41
CA ARG A 119 12.99 -25.35 33.80
C ARG A 119 13.57 -24.38 32.79
N GLN A 120 12.77 -24.10 31.77
CA GLN A 120 13.07 -23.08 30.78
C GLN A 120 12.27 -21.81 31.10
N GLU A 121 12.98 -20.70 31.19
CA GLU A 121 12.45 -19.35 31.28
C GLU A 121 13.02 -18.58 30.09
N ASP A 122 12.18 -18.32 29.07
CA ASP A 122 12.59 -17.77 27.77
C ASP A 122 13.70 -18.60 27.10
N ASN A 123 14.87 -18.02 26.86
CA ASN A 123 16.06 -18.69 26.31
C ASN A 123 17.05 -19.14 27.40
N VAL A 124 16.62 -19.23 28.66
CA VAL A 124 17.49 -19.61 29.78
C VAL A 124 16.98 -20.90 30.42
N ILE A 125 17.87 -21.89 30.49
CA ILE A 125 17.65 -23.12 31.26
C ILE A 125 18.19 -22.90 32.66
N ARG A 126 17.35 -23.15 33.67
CA ARG A 126 17.69 -22.98 35.09
C ARG A 126 17.49 -24.28 35.84
N TRP A 127 18.33 -24.53 36.83
CA TRP A 127 18.20 -25.68 37.73
C TRP A 127 18.60 -25.31 39.16
N ASP A 128 18.31 -26.20 40.11
CA ASP A 128 18.74 -26.04 41.50
C ASP A 128 20.26 -26.22 41.61
N ALA A 129 20.93 -25.28 42.30
CA ALA A 129 22.36 -25.38 42.55
C ALA A 129 22.70 -26.64 43.38
N VAL A 130 23.65 -27.43 42.90
CA VAL A 130 24.20 -28.60 43.59
C VAL A 130 25.39 -28.16 44.43
N ALA A 131 25.30 -28.33 45.76
CA ALA A 131 26.39 -28.00 46.67
C ALA A 131 27.67 -28.79 46.33
N SER A 132 28.82 -28.12 46.41
CA SER A 132 30.15 -28.68 46.10
C SER A 132 30.39 -29.06 44.63
N ALA A 133 29.48 -28.72 43.71
CA ALA A 133 29.75 -28.77 42.28
C ALA A 133 30.74 -27.66 41.90
N GLU A 134 31.74 -27.98 41.08
CA GLU A 134 32.75 -27.02 40.61
C GLU A 134 32.22 -26.20 39.40
N TYR A 135 31.42 -26.86 38.56
CA TYR A 135 30.70 -26.30 37.41
C TYR A 135 29.63 -27.32 36.97
N TYR A 136 28.94 -27.05 35.87
CA TYR A 136 27.96 -27.95 35.27
C TYR A 136 28.31 -28.24 33.81
N ILE A 137 27.92 -29.43 33.34
CA ILE A 137 27.87 -29.75 31.92
C ILE A 137 26.41 -29.81 31.50
N VAL A 138 26.07 -28.96 30.56
CA VAL A 138 24.75 -28.88 29.92
C VAL A 138 24.83 -29.65 28.62
N ARG A 139 24.06 -30.72 28.50
CA ARG A 139 23.98 -31.51 27.29
C ARG A 139 22.72 -31.16 26.52
N ILE A 140 22.88 -30.66 25.29
CA ILE A 140 21.79 -30.29 24.39
C ILE A 140 21.94 -31.14 23.13
N ASN A 141 20.94 -31.97 22.83
CA ASN A 141 20.94 -32.85 21.64
C ASN A 141 22.21 -33.73 21.47
N GLY A 142 22.88 -34.06 22.57
CA GLY A 142 24.10 -34.86 22.57
C GLY A 142 25.41 -34.07 22.56
N GLU A 143 25.38 -32.75 22.37
CA GLU A 143 26.56 -31.89 22.53
C GLU A 143 26.66 -31.35 23.96
N GLU A 144 27.88 -31.24 24.49
CA GLU A 144 28.15 -30.85 25.87
C GLU A 144 28.77 -29.45 25.96
N TYR A 145 28.18 -28.61 26.80
CA TYR A 145 28.59 -27.23 27.05
C TYR A 145 28.85 -27.02 28.53
N ARG A 146 29.86 -26.23 28.86
CA ARG A 146 30.16 -25.89 30.26
C ARG A 146 29.32 -24.69 30.72
N ALA A 147 28.79 -24.78 31.94
CA ALA A 147 28.16 -23.66 32.65
C ALA A 147 28.81 -23.49 34.02
N ASP A 148 29.27 -22.27 34.34
CA ASP A 148 29.91 -21.96 35.63
C ASP A 148 28.90 -21.56 36.73
N SER A 149 27.61 -21.50 36.38
CA SER A 149 26.49 -21.21 37.29
C SER A 149 25.34 -22.18 37.05
N ASN A 150 24.26 -22.07 37.84
CA ASN A 150 23.08 -22.92 37.73
C ASN A 150 22.06 -22.44 36.66
N GLU A 151 22.57 -21.79 35.62
CA GLU A 151 21.80 -21.34 34.46
C GLU A 151 22.63 -21.49 33.17
N TYR A 152 21.95 -21.64 32.03
CA TYR A 152 22.57 -21.69 30.72
C TYR A 152 21.67 -21.05 29.66
N VAL A 153 22.23 -20.14 28.87
CA VAL A 153 21.52 -19.47 27.77
C VAL A 153 21.61 -20.34 26.52
N ILE A 154 20.46 -20.73 25.97
CA ILE A 154 20.38 -21.47 24.69
C ILE A 154 20.25 -20.49 23.53
N GLU A 155 20.79 -20.89 22.37
CA GLU A 155 20.57 -20.15 21.11
C GLU A 155 19.09 -20.19 20.69
N GLU A 156 18.65 -19.18 19.93
CA GLU A 156 17.29 -19.12 19.40
C GLU A 156 17.02 -20.29 18.44
N GLY A 157 15.78 -20.79 18.41
CA GLY A 157 15.38 -21.87 17.49
C GLY A 157 15.88 -23.28 17.86
N VAL A 158 16.66 -23.45 18.94
CA VAL A 158 17.10 -24.77 19.41
C VAL A 158 15.89 -25.63 19.81
N LYS A 159 15.86 -26.87 19.27
CA LYS A 159 14.82 -27.88 19.53
C LYS A 159 15.44 -29.11 20.17
N GLY A 160 14.67 -29.85 20.97
CA GLY A 160 15.08 -31.16 21.50
C GLY A 160 15.04 -31.20 23.01
N SER A 161 16.01 -31.84 23.64
CA SER A 161 16.07 -31.98 25.10
C SER A 161 17.40 -31.51 25.67
N VAL A 162 17.32 -31.04 26.92
CA VAL A 162 18.46 -30.65 27.72
C VAL A 162 18.54 -31.52 28.97
N SER A 163 19.74 -31.96 29.31
CA SER A 163 20.04 -32.57 30.61
C SER A 163 21.31 -31.93 31.18
N VAL A 164 21.42 -31.89 32.50
CA VAL A 164 22.54 -31.23 33.17
C VAL A 164 23.17 -32.17 34.18
N LEU A 165 24.50 -32.23 34.20
CA LEU A 165 25.29 -32.91 35.22
C LEU A 165 26.08 -31.89 36.05
N ALA A 166 26.17 -32.14 37.35
CA ALA A 166 27.04 -31.40 38.25
C ALA A 166 28.44 -32.02 38.25
N ALA A 167 29.45 -31.23 37.90
CA ALA A 167 30.81 -31.72 37.79
C ALA A 167 31.51 -31.79 39.15
N GLY A 168 32.10 -32.95 39.42
CA GLY A 168 32.98 -33.18 40.56
C GLY A 168 34.37 -32.56 40.35
N ASN A 169 35.29 -32.79 41.30
CA ASN A 169 36.61 -32.16 41.27
C ASN A 169 37.67 -32.99 40.53
N LEU A 170 38.69 -32.30 40.01
CA LEU A 170 39.80 -32.92 39.28
C LEU A 170 40.62 -33.92 40.09
N GLN A 171 40.63 -33.79 41.43
CA GLN A 171 41.34 -34.69 42.33
C GLN A 171 40.60 -36.02 42.57
N GLY A 172 39.37 -36.18 42.06
CA GLY A 172 38.59 -37.41 42.14
C GLY A 172 38.03 -37.74 43.53
N THR A 173 38.07 -36.79 44.47
CA THR A 173 37.48 -36.96 45.81
C THR A 173 35.98 -36.66 45.81
N ILE A 174 35.51 -35.90 44.83
CA ILE A 174 34.10 -35.69 44.51
C ILE A 174 33.86 -36.17 43.08
N LEU A 175 33.03 -37.20 42.91
CA LEU A 175 32.62 -37.69 41.60
C LEU A 175 31.46 -36.85 41.05
N SER A 176 31.47 -36.62 39.74
CA SER A 176 30.35 -35.99 39.04
C SER A 176 29.06 -36.76 39.26
N SER A 177 27.94 -36.03 39.24
CA SER A 177 26.61 -36.64 39.33
C SER A 177 26.29 -37.47 38.09
N GLU A 178 25.17 -38.19 38.11
CA GLU A 178 24.52 -38.58 36.85
C GLU A 178 23.91 -37.32 36.19
N TYR A 179 23.52 -37.43 34.92
CA TYR A 179 22.70 -36.40 34.28
C TYR A 179 21.32 -36.30 34.95
N SER A 180 20.77 -35.09 34.98
CA SER A 180 19.38 -34.86 35.39
C SER A 180 18.39 -35.60 34.48
N GLU A 181 17.12 -35.64 34.89
CA GLU A 181 16.03 -35.92 33.96
C GLU A 181 16.07 -34.90 32.80
N GLU A 182 15.68 -35.36 31.61
CA GLU A 182 15.63 -34.51 30.42
C GLU A 182 14.48 -33.50 30.50
N LEU A 183 14.80 -32.24 30.25
CA LEU A 183 13.82 -31.19 30.00
C LEU A 183 13.64 -31.04 28.48
N VAL A 184 12.43 -31.23 27.99
CA VAL A 184 12.09 -30.94 26.59
C VAL A 184 12.08 -29.42 26.41
N LEU A 185 12.91 -28.93 25.49
CA LEU A 185 13.03 -27.52 25.18
C LEU A 185 11.81 -27.05 24.39
N LYS A 186 11.27 -25.92 24.82
CA LYS A 186 10.32 -25.12 24.05
C LYS A 186 11.09 -24.20 23.10
N THR A 187 10.63 -24.11 21.87
CA THR A 187 11.27 -23.23 20.88
C THR A 187 10.88 -21.77 21.15
N VAL A 188 11.83 -20.85 21.19
CA VAL A 188 11.53 -19.40 21.24
C VAL A 188 11.47 -18.87 19.81
N LEU A 189 10.41 -18.15 19.45
CA LEU A 189 10.29 -17.51 18.13
C LEU A 189 11.31 -16.38 17.95
N ALA A 190 11.84 -16.25 16.73
CA ALA A 190 12.73 -15.16 16.39
C ALA A 190 12.03 -13.79 16.54
N VAL A 191 12.79 -12.78 16.94
CA VAL A 191 12.29 -11.40 17.06
C VAL A 191 11.96 -10.86 15.66
N PRO A 192 10.74 -10.31 15.44
CA PRO A 192 10.40 -9.67 14.16
C PRO A 192 11.42 -8.61 13.76
N ASP A 193 11.87 -8.65 12.51
CA ASP A 193 12.78 -7.68 11.92
C ASP A 193 12.19 -7.07 10.64
N GLY A 194 12.90 -6.09 10.07
CA GLY A 194 12.45 -5.41 8.85
C GLY A 194 11.11 -4.68 9.01
N ILE A 195 10.85 -4.04 10.15
CA ILE A 195 9.60 -3.28 10.36
C ILE A 195 9.67 -1.97 9.55
N TYR A 196 8.75 -1.79 8.60
CA TYR A 196 8.62 -0.56 7.81
C TYR A 196 7.15 -0.20 7.54
N TYR A 197 6.92 1.05 7.15
CA TYR A 197 5.62 1.56 6.77
C TYR A 197 5.57 1.80 5.25
N TYR A 198 4.51 1.31 4.59
CA TYR A 198 4.26 1.57 3.17
C TYR A 198 2.77 1.43 2.84
N GLY A 199 2.18 2.46 2.23
CA GLY A 199 0.85 2.40 1.63
C GLY A 199 -0.29 2.12 2.62
N GLY A 200 -0.21 2.64 3.85
CA GLY A 200 -1.25 2.45 4.88
C GLY A 200 -1.10 1.16 5.70
N PHE A 201 0.01 0.44 5.51
CA PHE A 201 0.34 -0.77 6.23
C PHE A 201 1.69 -0.64 6.92
N ILE A 202 1.76 -1.13 8.15
CA ILE A 202 3.03 -1.52 8.77
C ILE A 202 3.30 -2.97 8.37
N LYS A 203 4.51 -3.25 7.88
CA LYS A 203 4.94 -4.57 7.43
C LYS A 203 6.23 -4.97 8.10
N TRP A 204 6.46 -6.28 8.22
CA TRP A 204 7.69 -6.87 8.75
C TRP A 204 7.99 -8.20 8.07
N ASN A 205 9.20 -8.73 8.27
CA ASN A 205 9.53 -10.05 7.75
C ASN A 205 8.76 -11.14 8.50
N ALA A 206 8.30 -12.17 7.78
CA ALA A 206 7.62 -13.29 8.40
C ALA A 206 8.60 -14.07 9.29
N VAL A 207 8.17 -14.33 10.53
CA VAL A 207 8.88 -15.18 11.49
C VAL A 207 8.45 -16.63 11.29
N GLU A 208 9.42 -17.53 11.11
CA GLU A 208 9.17 -18.95 10.92
C GLU A 208 8.48 -19.56 12.14
N ASN A 209 7.50 -20.44 11.92
CA ASN A 209 6.69 -21.10 12.96
C ASN A 209 5.82 -20.16 13.82
N ALA A 210 5.70 -18.88 13.46
CA ALA A 210 4.73 -17.98 14.08
C ALA A 210 3.33 -18.21 13.47
N ASP A 211 2.32 -18.38 14.34
CA ASP A 211 0.90 -18.45 13.94
C ASP A 211 0.26 -17.05 13.85
N GLY A 212 0.96 -16.03 14.35
CA GLY A 212 0.56 -14.65 14.24
C GLY A 212 1.52 -13.69 14.94
N TYR A 213 1.08 -12.45 15.08
CA TYR A 213 1.83 -11.37 15.70
C TYR A 213 0.92 -10.54 16.59
N ILE A 214 1.47 -10.02 17.68
CA ILE A 214 0.86 -8.96 18.47
C ILE A 214 1.53 -7.66 18.07
N VAL A 215 0.73 -6.70 17.60
CA VAL A 215 1.15 -5.36 17.24
C VAL A 215 0.66 -4.41 18.33
N THR A 216 1.59 -3.65 18.92
CA THR A 216 1.29 -2.69 19.99
C THR A 216 1.60 -1.27 19.51
N ILE A 217 0.58 -0.42 19.49
CA ILE A 217 0.68 0.99 19.10
C ILE A 217 -0.02 1.83 20.17
N ASN A 218 0.67 2.84 20.73
CA ASN A 218 0.16 3.70 21.81
C ASN A 218 -0.41 2.91 23.02
N GLY A 219 0.12 1.71 23.29
CA GLY A 219 -0.32 0.83 24.36
C GLY A 219 -1.53 -0.05 24.05
N SER A 220 -2.13 0.07 22.86
CA SER A 220 -3.18 -0.84 22.39
C SER A 220 -2.57 -2.03 21.67
N GLU A 221 -2.93 -3.26 22.06
CA GLU A 221 -2.45 -4.50 21.46
C GLU A 221 -3.49 -5.11 20.52
N THR A 222 -3.08 -5.43 19.30
CA THR A 222 -3.91 -6.15 18.31
C THR A 222 -3.19 -7.38 17.80
N ARG A 223 -3.88 -8.53 17.80
CA ARG A 223 -3.35 -9.75 17.19
C ARG A 223 -3.69 -9.80 15.70
N VAL A 224 -2.70 -10.07 14.86
CA VAL A 224 -2.85 -10.33 13.42
C VAL A 224 -2.25 -11.67 13.04
N THR A 225 -2.73 -12.27 11.96
CA THR A 225 -2.21 -13.56 11.43
C THR A 225 -1.25 -13.38 10.27
N LYS A 226 -1.23 -12.19 9.65
CA LYS A 226 -0.29 -11.83 8.57
C LYS A 226 0.84 -10.98 9.12
N ASN A 227 1.95 -10.93 8.39
CA ASN A 227 3.09 -10.07 8.66
C ASN A 227 2.87 -8.61 8.21
N GLU A 228 1.64 -8.13 8.37
CA GLU A 228 1.24 -6.76 8.09
C GLU A 228 0.06 -6.34 8.99
N PHE A 229 -0.03 -5.04 9.28
CA PHE A 229 -1.12 -4.43 10.02
C PHE A 229 -1.55 -3.14 9.34
N SER A 230 -2.84 -3.01 9.05
CA SER A 230 -3.38 -1.78 8.45
C SER A 230 -3.50 -0.71 9.52
N VAL A 231 -2.85 0.42 9.28
CA VAL A 231 -2.94 1.64 10.11
C VAL A 231 -3.76 2.72 9.44
N LYS A 232 -4.32 2.43 8.26
CA LYS A 232 -5.08 3.38 7.45
C LYS A 232 -6.23 3.97 8.28
N TYR A 233 -6.23 5.29 8.40
CA TYR A 233 -7.20 6.09 9.18
C TYR A 233 -7.19 5.87 10.70
N LEU A 234 -6.33 4.99 11.23
CA LEU A 234 -6.28 4.69 12.67
C LEU A 234 -5.20 5.51 13.39
N TYR A 235 -4.07 5.77 12.72
CA TYR A 235 -2.90 6.44 13.28
C TYR A 235 -2.27 7.37 12.25
N CYS A 236 -1.63 8.45 12.70
CA CYS A 236 -0.84 9.36 11.86
C CYS A 236 0.33 9.98 12.64
N GLY A 237 1.34 10.48 11.92
CA GLY A 237 2.54 11.10 12.47
C GLY A 237 3.54 10.09 13.03
N ASP A 238 4.44 10.59 13.88
CA ASP A 238 5.43 9.77 14.58
C ASP A 238 4.73 8.79 15.51
N THR A 239 4.89 7.51 15.21
CA THR A 239 4.21 6.41 15.90
C THR A 239 5.24 5.38 16.34
N ASP A 240 5.25 5.07 17.63
CA ASP A 240 6.02 3.96 18.19
C ASP A 240 5.24 2.66 18.02
N VAL A 241 5.82 1.75 17.24
CA VAL A 241 5.23 0.46 16.92
C VAL A 241 6.06 -0.63 17.55
N LYS A 242 5.40 -1.58 18.23
CA LYS A 242 6.04 -2.81 18.66
C LYS A 242 5.39 -4.02 18.02
N VAL A 243 6.21 -4.98 17.63
CA VAL A 243 5.73 -6.25 17.07
C VAL A 243 6.37 -7.41 17.82
N LYS A 244 5.55 -8.40 18.18
CA LYS A 244 5.96 -9.65 18.83
C LYS A 244 5.37 -10.84 18.07
N ALA A 245 6.18 -11.83 17.70
CA ALA A 245 5.70 -13.06 17.10
C ALA A 245 5.11 -13.98 18.17
N VAL A 246 4.00 -14.65 17.84
CA VAL A 246 3.28 -15.57 18.73
C VAL A 246 2.92 -16.86 18.01
N SER A 247 2.83 -17.95 18.77
CA SER A 247 2.35 -19.25 18.29
C SER A 247 1.25 -19.74 19.21
N ASP A 248 0.34 -20.55 18.65
CA ASP A 248 -0.71 -21.24 19.38
C ASP A 248 -0.25 -22.62 19.89
N ASP A 249 0.97 -23.05 19.53
CA ASP A 249 1.61 -24.25 20.06
C ASP A 249 2.17 -24.00 21.48
N ALA A 250 1.70 -24.77 22.46
CA ALA A 250 2.14 -24.70 23.85
C ALA A 250 3.63 -25.06 24.05
N GLY A 251 4.26 -25.69 23.06
CA GLY A 251 5.69 -25.99 22.97
C GLY A 251 6.54 -24.84 22.43
N VAL A 252 5.95 -23.68 22.10
CA VAL A 252 6.63 -22.53 21.52
C VAL A 252 6.43 -21.29 22.40
N TYR A 253 7.52 -20.63 22.75
CA TYR A 253 7.51 -19.33 23.43
C TYR A 253 7.42 -18.19 22.41
N PRO A 254 6.67 -17.11 22.73
CA PRO A 254 6.62 -15.93 21.88
C PRO A 254 8.01 -15.26 21.81
N SER A 255 8.23 -14.47 20.76
CA SER A 255 9.47 -13.71 20.63
C SER A 255 9.57 -12.59 21.68
N ALA A 256 10.73 -11.95 21.81
CA ALA A 256 10.80 -10.62 22.41
C ALA A 256 10.11 -9.57 21.51
N GLU A 257 9.74 -8.42 22.09
CA GLU A 257 9.17 -7.29 21.33
C GLU A 257 10.27 -6.55 20.55
N LYS A 258 10.01 -6.29 19.26
CA LYS A 258 10.80 -5.33 18.49
C LYS A 258 10.08 -3.99 18.45
N SER A 259 10.73 -2.93 18.92
CA SER A 259 10.24 -1.56 18.81
C SER A 259 10.85 -0.86 17.59
N GLN A 260 10.01 -0.14 16.85
CA GLN A 260 10.41 0.71 15.73
C GLN A 260 9.55 1.98 15.73
N ARG A 261 10.20 3.14 15.62
CA ARG A 261 9.50 4.40 15.40
C ARG A 261 9.33 4.63 13.90
N LEU A 262 8.09 4.89 13.47
CA LEU A 262 7.71 5.09 12.07
C LEU A 262 6.94 6.40 11.93
N TYR A 263 7.07 7.05 10.77
CA TYR A 263 6.22 8.18 10.41
C TYR A 263 5.07 7.67 9.52
N ILE A 264 3.84 7.78 10.00
CA ILE A 264 2.63 7.38 9.28
C ILE A 264 2.02 8.64 8.65
N GLU A 265 2.01 8.70 7.33
CA GLU A 265 1.34 9.79 6.60
C GLU A 265 -0.19 9.72 6.76
N LYS A 266 -0.85 10.87 6.64
CA LYS A 266 -2.31 10.92 6.58
C LYS A 266 -2.78 10.43 5.22
N PHE A 267 -3.94 9.80 5.22
CA PHE A 267 -4.66 9.43 3.99
C PHE A 267 -5.91 10.27 3.89
N ALA A 268 -6.26 10.72 2.67
CA ALA A 268 -7.57 11.29 2.43
C ALA A 268 -8.67 10.25 2.71
N LEU A 269 -9.69 10.67 3.45
CA LEU A 269 -10.92 9.91 3.59
C LEU A 269 -11.64 9.81 2.25
N GLU A 270 -12.42 8.74 2.08
CA GLU A 270 -13.31 8.62 0.93
C GLU A 270 -14.38 9.72 0.97
N THR A 271 -14.69 10.29 -0.19
CA THR A 271 -15.77 11.26 -0.35
C THR A 271 -17.12 10.63 0.03
N PRO A 272 -17.96 11.28 0.87
CA PRO A 272 -19.32 10.81 1.17
C PRO A 272 -20.14 10.58 -0.12
N ARG A 273 -20.89 9.48 -0.16
CA ARG A 273 -21.70 9.06 -1.31
C ARG A 273 -23.13 8.72 -0.89
N ASN A 274 -23.99 8.53 -1.88
CA ASN A 274 -25.39 8.13 -1.71
C ASN A 274 -26.17 9.10 -0.79
N LEU A 275 -25.90 10.40 -0.94
CA LEU A 275 -26.68 11.43 -0.28
C LEU A 275 -28.12 11.36 -0.80
N THR A 276 -29.06 11.13 0.10
CA THR A 276 -30.50 11.03 -0.21
C THR A 276 -31.30 11.93 0.70
N ILE A 277 -32.42 12.44 0.18
CA ILE A 277 -33.31 13.35 0.89
C ILE A 277 -34.64 12.62 1.15
N ALA A 278 -35.06 12.57 2.41
CA ALA A 278 -36.37 12.08 2.82
C ALA A 278 -37.04 13.11 3.72
N GLY A 279 -38.02 13.85 3.17
CA GLY A 279 -38.58 15.01 3.86
C GLY A 279 -37.53 16.11 4.03
N ASN A 280 -37.23 16.48 5.27
CA ASN A 280 -36.20 17.45 5.62
C ASN A 280 -34.91 16.80 6.16
N ILE A 281 -34.72 15.49 6.00
CA ILE A 281 -33.52 14.80 6.48
C ILE A 281 -32.67 14.38 5.28
N VAL A 282 -31.39 14.72 5.34
CA VAL A 282 -30.36 14.21 4.43
C VAL A 282 -29.65 13.05 5.12
N THR A 283 -29.51 11.93 4.42
CA THR A 283 -28.74 10.77 4.89
C THR A 283 -27.70 10.37 3.87
N PHE A 284 -26.59 9.81 4.31
CA PHE A 284 -25.48 9.39 3.46
C PHE A 284 -24.73 8.20 4.07
N ASP A 285 -23.91 7.53 3.25
CA ASP A 285 -23.12 6.40 3.73
C ASP A 285 -22.04 6.87 4.72
N ALA A 286 -21.91 6.14 5.83
CA ALA A 286 -20.84 6.40 6.78
C ALA A 286 -19.46 6.10 6.15
N VAL A 287 -18.53 7.03 6.29
CA VAL A 287 -17.17 6.93 5.77
C VAL A 287 -16.26 6.27 6.81
N VAL A 288 -15.58 5.20 6.41
CA VAL A 288 -14.63 4.48 7.28
C VAL A 288 -13.48 5.42 7.65
N GLY A 289 -13.20 5.53 8.96
CA GLY A 289 -12.14 6.40 9.49
C GLY A 289 -12.57 7.84 9.78
N ALA A 290 -13.79 8.23 9.39
CA ALA A 290 -14.35 9.53 9.75
C ALA A 290 -14.74 9.56 11.24
N THR A 291 -14.37 10.63 11.94
CA THR A 291 -14.80 10.90 13.31
C THR A 291 -16.01 11.83 13.35
N ALA A 292 -16.22 12.63 12.30
CA ALA A 292 -17.36 13.50 12.11
C ALA A 292 -17.55 13.87 10.63
N TYR A 293 -18.61 14.63 10.35
CA TYR A 293 -18.96 15.15 9.04
C TYR A 293 -19.28 16.64 9.15
N GLU A 294 -18.74 17.42 8.22
CA GLU A 294 -19.12 18.80 8.01
C GLU A 294 -20.18 18.89 6.92
N ILE A 295 -21.26 19.60 7.23
CA ILE A 295 -22.43 19.76 6.38
C ILE A 295 -22.41 21.17 5.80
N TYR A 296 -22.47 21.27 4.48
CA TYR A 296 -22.46 22.54 3.76
C TYR A 296 -23.80 22.73 3.03
N PHE A 297 -24.43 23.88 3.23
CA PHE A 297 -25.58 24.31 2.44
C PHE A 297 -25.18 25.54 1.64
N ASP A 298 -25.39 25.50 0.32
CA ASP A 298 -24.99 26.57 -0.60
C ASP A 298 -23.55 27.06 -0.35
N GLY A 299 -22.62 26.12 -0.16
CA GLY A 299 -21.18 26.39 0.05
C GLY A 299 -20.79 26.84 1.46
N GLU A 300 -21.75 27.18 2.32
CA GLU A 300 -21.50 27.64 3.68
C GLU A 300 -21.55 26.47 4.67
N LEU A 301 -20.56 26.38 5.58
CA LEU A 301 -20.55 25.38 6.64
C LEU A 301 -21.71 25.65 7.60
N TYR A 302 -22.63 24.69 7.70
CA TYR A 302 -23.80 24.78 8.55
C TYR A 302 -23.57 24.13 9.91
N GLU A 303 -23.11 22.87 9.92
CA GLU A 303 -22.84 22.15 11.16
C GLU A 303 -21.74 21.10 11.00
N THR A 304 -21.24 20.62 12.14
CA THR A 304 -20.40 19.44 12.24
C THR A 304 -21.10 18.41 13.12
N THR A 305 -21.31 17.20 12.59
CA THR A 305 -22.06 16.14 13.26
C THR A 305 -21.31 14.81 13.23
N THR A 306 -21.49 13.97 14.24
CA THR A 306 -20.95 12.59 14.25
C THR A 306 -21.89 11.59 13.58
N ALA A 307 -23.14 11.98 13.32
CA ALA A 307 -24.12 11.15 12.63
C ALA A 307 -23.94 11.26 11.11
N ALA A 308 -24.15 10.15 10.39
CA ALA A 308 -24.18 10.13 8.92
C ALA A 308 -25.51 10.67 8.36
N SER A 309 -26.00 11.77 8.96
CA SER A 309 -27.27 12.41 8.64
C SER A 309 -27.32 13.83 9.19
N CYS A 310 -28.05 14.71 8.51
CA CYS A 310 -28.34 16.06 8.99
C CYS A 310 -29.78 16.47 8.65
N THR A 311 -30.27 17.53 9.30
CA THR A 311 -31.59 18.11 9.00
C THR A 311 -31.41 19.35 8.14
N VAL A 312 -32.19 19.47 7.07
CA VAL A 312 -32.23 20.65 6.23
C VAL A 312 -32.85 21.81 7.03
N PRO A 313 -32.18 22.98 7.12
CA PRO A 313 -32.71 24.12 7.83
C PRO A 313 -33.99 24.65 7.16
N GLU A 314 -34.87 25.32 7.92
CA GLU A 314 -36.10 25.94 7.39
C GLU A 314 -35.83 27.17 6.48
N THR A 315 -34.58 27.48 6.18
CA THR A 315 -34.16 28.55 5.28
C THR A 315 -34.17 28.09 3.82
N SER A 316 -34.34 29.03 2.89
CA SER A 316 -34.19 28.77 1.45
C SER A 316 -32.73 28.46 1.11
N VAL A 317 -32.39 27.18 1.14
CA VAL A 317 -31.12 26.60 0.65
C VAL A 317 -31.40 25.80 -0.61
N SER A 318 -30.45 25.78 -1.54
CA SER A 318 -30.67 25.18 -2.86
C SER A 318 -29.99 23.83 -3.02
N TYR A 319 -28.85 23.57 -2.36
CA TYR A 319 -28.21 22.26 -2.36
C TYR A 319 -27.44 21.97 -1.05
N VAL A 320 -27.11 20.70 -0.85
CA VAL A 320 -26.24 20.22 0.23
C VAL A 320 -25.01 19.50 -0.31
N GLN A 321 -23.89 19.65 0.40
CA GLN A 321 -22.69 18.83 0.26
C GLN A 321 -22.18 18.41 1.63
N VAL A 322 -21.47 17.28 1.69
CA VAL A 322 -20.94 16.71 2.93
C VAL A 322 -19.45 16.42 2.76
N ARG A 323 -18.66 16.75 3.77
CA ARG A 323 -17.24 16.39 3.88
C ARG A 323 -17.04 15.50 5.11
N ALA A 324 -16.38 14.37 4.93
CA ALA A 324 -15.94 13.54 6.05
C ALA A 324 -14.64 14.10 6.63
N ILE A 325 -14.55 14.15 7.96
CA ILE A 325 -13.36 14.62 8.67
C ILE A 325 -12.89 13.58 9.70
N SER A 326 -11.60 13.65 10.03
CA SER A 326 -10.97 12.78 11.01
C SER A 326 -9.78 13.47 11.66
N ASP A 327 -9.49 13.11 12.90
CA ASP A 327 -8.30 13.56 13.61
C ASP A 327 -7.03 12.88 13.05
N THR A 328 -7.17 11.62 12.62
CA THR A 328 -6.08 10.71 12.20
C THR A 328 -5.93 10.58 10.68
N ALA A 329 -6.80 11.24 9.91
CA ALA A 329 -6.77 11.23 8.44
C ALA A 329 -6.82 12.66 7.89
N ASP A 330 -6.64 12.81 6.58
CA ASP A 330 -7.00 14.05 5.89
C ASP A 330 -8.50 14.02 5.58
N GLY A 331 -9.16 15.17 5.64
CA GLY A 331 -10.56 15.28 5.28
C GLY A 331 -10.81 14.82 3.85
N SER A 332 -12.02 14.31 3.58
CA SER A 332 -12.40 13.96 2.22
C SER A 332 -12.57 15.22 1.35
N ALA A 333 -12.70 15.03 0.03
CA ALA A 333 -13.33 16.06 -0.80
C ALA A 333 -14.80 16.26 -0.39
N LEU A 334 -15.40 17.36 -0.84
CA LEU A 334 -16.86 17.55 -0.73
C LEU A 334 -17.58 16.52 -1.61
N SER A 335 -18.70 16.00 -1.14
CA SER A 335 -19.59 15.16 -1.93
C SER A 335 -20.11 15.90 -3.17
N GLU A 336 -20.70 15.14 -4.10
CA GLU A 336 -21.55 15.72 -5.15
C GLU A 336 -22.64 16.62 -4.54
N LYS A 337 -23.04 17.64 -5.30
CA LYS A 337 -24.16 18.52 -4.93
C LYS A 337 -25.47 17.76 -5.03
N VAL A 338 -26.22 17.70 -3.94
CA VAL A 338 -27.63 17.25 -3.98
C VAL A 338 -28.53 18.46 -3.90
N VAL A 339 -29.22 18.73 -5.01
CA VAL A 339 -30.11 19.91 -5.17
C VAL A 339 -31.47 19.65 -4.55
N PHE A 340 -31.92 20.55 -3.68
CA PHE A 340 -33.28 20.58 -3.10
C PHE A 340 -34.26 21.29 -4.00
N ASP A 341 -33.86 22.48 -4.47
CA ASP A 341 -34.69 23.40 -5.23
C ASP A 341 -33.83 24.33 -6.08
N TYR A 342 -34.45 24.96 -7.07
CA TYR A 342 -33.82 25.98 -7.89
C TYR A 342 -34.47 27.33 -7.62
N ILE A 343 -33.63 28.35 -7.43
CA ILE A 343 -34.07 29.74 -7.36
C ILE A 343 -34.42 30.18 -8.78
N SER A 344 -35.70 30.50 -9.03
CA SER A 344 -36.18 30.96 -10.32
C SER A 344 -35.60 32.34 -10.69
N ILE A 345 -35.24 32.49 -11.96
CA ILE A 345 -34.80 33.73 -12.58
C ILE A 345 -35.74 34.03 -13.75
N THR A 346 -36.40 35.17 -13.67
CA THR A 346 -37.33 35.72 -14.66
C THR A 346 -36.90 37.10 -15.17
N THR A 347 -36.01 37.79 -14.46
CA THR A 347 -35.53 39.12 -14.85
C THR A 347 -34.00 39.24 -14.88
N GLU A 348 -33.50 40.31 -15.52
CA GLU A 348 -32.07 40.65 -15.51
C GLU A 348 -31.57 40.93 -14.08
N GLU A 349 -32.36 41.61 -13.26
CA GLU A 349 -31.98 41.93 -11.88
C GLU A 349 -31.76 40.66 -11.04
N GLU A 350 -32.61 39.64 -11.22
CA GLU A 350 -32.46 38.34 -10.55
C GLU A 350 -31.21 37.59 -11.02
N LEU A 351 -30.94 37.62 -12.33
CA LEU A 351 -29.74 37.02 -12.93
C LEU A 351 -28.46 37.69 -12.41
N VAL A 352 -28.45 39.02 -12.32
CA VAL A 352 -27.29 39.78 -11.83
C VAL A 352 -27.12 39.64 -10.31
N ALA A 353 -28.21 39.41 -9.57
CA ALA A 353 -28.21 39.20 -8.12
C ALA A 353 -27.83 37.76 -7.69
N MET A 354 -27.51 36.87 -8.64
CA MET A 354 -27.00 35.54 -8.33
C MET A 354 -25.81 35.63 -7.37
N LYS A 355 -25.83 34.78 -6.34
CA LYS A 355 -24.72 34.61 -5.41
C LYS A 355 -23.68 33.69 -6.01
N GLU A 356 -22.48 33.71 -5.43
CA GLU A 356 -21.39 32.79 -5.80
C GLU A 356 -21.84 31.33 -5.68
N TYR A 357 -22.58 31.01 -4.62
CA TYR A 357 -23.16 29.69 -4.38
C TYR A 357 -24.68 29.72 -4.52
N GLY A 358 -25.23 28.66 -5.09
CA GLY A 358 -26.67 28.44 -5.22
C GLY A 358 -27.06 27.73 -6.51
N CYS A 359 -28.25 27.14 -6.55
CA CYS A 359 -28.84 26.54 -7.75
C CYS A 359 -29.93 27.45 -8.29
N TYR A 360 -29.79 27.84 -9.55
CA TYR A 360 -30.63 28.82 -10.23
C TYR A 360 -31.22 28.24 -11.51
N LYS A 361 -32.45 28.61 -11.85
CA LYS A 361 -33.12 28.17 -13.06
C LYS A 361 -33.77 29.35 -13.78
N LEU A 362 -33.53 29.45 -15.09
CA LEU A 362 -34.26 30.41 -15.92
C LEU A 362 -35.70 29.91 -16.16
N GLU A 363 -36.67 30.79 -15.99
CA GLU A 363 -38.09 30.55 -16.29
C GLU A 363 -38.56 31.37 -17.51
N SER A 364 -37.69 32.23 -18.03
CA SER A 364 -37.92 33.03 -19.23
C SER A 364 -36.60 33.41 -19.90
N ASP A 365 -36.68 33.80 -21.17
CA ASP A 365 -35.56 34.44 -21.85
C ASP A 365 -35.23 35.78 -21.17
N ILE A 366 -33.93 36.08 -21.03
CA ILE A 366 -33.43 37.31 -20.43
C ILE A 366 -32.70 38.12 -21.51
N VAL A 367 -33.02 39.41 -21.59
CA VAL A 367 -32.31 40.36 -22.46
C VAL A 367 -31.55 41.31 -21.54
N MET A 368 -30.22 41.26 -21.59
CA MET A 368 -29.37 42.16 -20.81
C MET A 368 -29.50 43.59 -21.35
N THR A 369 -29.66 44.55 -20.45
CA THR A 369 -29.68 45.99 -20.75
C THR A 369 -28.43 46.70 -20.27
N SER A 370 -27.67 46.06 -19.38
CA SER A 370 -26.43 46.58 -18.79
C SER A 370 -25.22 45.71 -19.13
N GLU A 371 -24.01 46.27 -18.99
CA GLU A 371 -22.78 45.50 -19.11
C GLU A 371 -22.69 44.44 -18.02
N ARG A 372 -22.33 43.21 -18.41
CA ARG A 372 -22.18 42.09 -17.50
C ARG A 372 -20.80 42.17 -16.83
N ILE A 373 -20.78 42.31 -15.51
CA ILE A 373 -19.56 42.22 -14.70
C ILE A 373 -19.25 40.74 -14.41
N PRO A 374 -18.10 40.18 -14.83
CA PRO A 374 -17.75 38.79 -14.55
C PRO A 374 -17.66 38.50 -13.04
N VAL A 375 -18.23 37.38 -12.59
CA VAL A 375 -18.17 36.92 -11.19
C VAL A 375 -17.77 35.45 -11.11
N THR A 376 -17.20 35.03 -9.98
CA THR A 376 -16.99 33.61 -9.68
C THR A 376 -18.34 32.95 -9.39
N PHE A 377 -18.51 31.71 -9.86
CA PHE A 377 -19.70 30.94 -9.58
C PHE A 377 -19.34 29.48 -9.27
N CYS A 378 -19.88 29.00 -8.14
CA CYS A 378 -19.62 27.69 -7.55
C CYS A 378 -20.88 26.81 -7.47
N GLY A 379 -22.00 27.32 -7.99
CA GLY A 379 -23.33 26.74 -7.91
C GLY A 379 -23.77 25.98 -9.16
N ALA A 380 -25.08 25.96 -9.42
CA ALA A 380 -25.64 25.42 -10.66
C ALA A 380 -26.54 26.45 -11.35
N LEU A 381 -26.43 26.59 -12.67
CA LEU A 381 -27.35 27.37 -13.51
C LEU A 381 -27.97 26.46 -14.56
N ASP A 382 -29.29 26.25 -14.43
CA ASP A 382 -30.12 25.56 -15.39
C ASP A 382 -30.80 26.60 -16.29
N GLY A 383 -30.35 26.68 -17.54
CA GLY A 383 -30.97 27.55 -18.53
C GLY A 383 -32.38 27.11 -18.93
N ASN A 384 -32.78 25.86 -18.66
CA ASN A 384 -34.11 25.32 -18.97
C ASN A 384 -34.53 25.55 -20.44
N GLY A 385 -33.57 25.60 -21.35
CA GLY A 385 -33.75 25.90 -22.78
C GLY A 385 -33.87 27.38 -23.15
N HIS A 386 -33.87 28.28 -22.16
CA HIS A 386 -33.99 29.73 -22.32
C HIS A 386 -32.69 30.39 -22.78
N THR A 387 -32.84 31.61 -23.29
CA THR A 387 -31.76 32.42 -23.83
C THR A 387 -31.45 33.61 -22.94
N ILE A 388 -30.16 33.82 -22.64
CA ILE A 388 -29.63 35.11 -22.19
C ILE A 388 -29.03 35.82 -23.40
N SER A 389 -29.55 36.99 -23.76
CA SER A 389 -29.18 37.72 -24.97
C SER A 389 -28.69 39.12 -24.67
N ASN A 390 -28.02 39.72 -25.67
CA ASN A 390 -27.41 41.05 -25.58
C ASN A 390 -26.38 41.18 -24.45
N VAL A 391 -25.68 40.08 -24.11
CA VAL A 391 -24.60 40.10 -23.13
C VAL A 391 -23.45 40.94 -23.68
N VAL A 392 -23.09 42.01 -22.98
CA VAL A 392 -21.91 42.82 -23.32
C VAL A 392 -20.94 42.77 -22.15
N ILE A 393 -19.71 42.34 -22.39
CA ILE A 393 -18.64 42.31 -21.37
C ILE A 393 -17.46 43.11 -21.90
N VAL A 394 -17.14 44.21 -21.22
CA VAL A 394 -15.94 45.01 -21.47
C VAL A 394 -15.07 44.94 -20.23
N SER A 395 -13.80 44.57 -20.37
CA SER A 395 -12.92 44.37 -19.21
C SER A 395 -11.45 44.63 -19.52
N ASP A 396 -10.71 45.05 -18.50
CA ASP A 396 -9.25 45.15 -18.49
C ASP A 396 -8.60 44.09 -17.59
N LYS A 397 -9.38 43.12 -17.10
CA LYS A 397 -8.96 42.11 -16.13
C LYS A 397 -8.44 40.84 -16.80
N ALA A 398 -7.71 40.04 -16.03
CA ALA A 398 -7.21 38.76 -16.48
C ALA A 398 -8.32 37.73 -16.76
N LYS A 399 -9.31 37.55 -15.87
CA LYS A 399 -10.29 36.45 -15.97
C LYS A 399 -11.65 36.96 -16.43
N VAL A 400 -12.04 36.65 -17.68
CA VAL A 400 -13.20 37.28 -18.31
C VAL A 400 -14.10 36.26 -19.01
N GLY A 401 -15.39 36.35 -18.71
CA GLY A 401 -16.48 35.61 -19.32
C GLY A 401 -17.81 36.02 -18.71
N PHE A 402 -18.91 35.35 -19.07
CA PHE A 402 -20.16 35.55 -18.33
C PHE A 402 -19.97 35.25 -16.83
N PHE A 403 -19.12 34.27 -16.55
CA PHE A 403 -18.46 34.07 -15.26
C PHE A 403 -16.96 34.37 -15.40
N SER A 404 -16.34 34.97 -14.38
CA SER A 404 -14.87 35.07 -14.35
C SER A 404 -14.26 33.68 -14.16
N ARG A 405 -14.86 32.87 -13.27
CA ARG A 405 -14.46 31.50 -12.94
C ARG A 405 -15.66 30.64 -12.60
N LEU A 406 -15.71 29.44 -13.16
CA LEU A 406 -16.55 28.34 -12.70
C LEU A 406 -15.71 27.43 -11.80
N GLU A 407 -16.16 27.19 -10.58
CA GLU A 407 -15.46 26.37 -9.58
C GLU A 407 -16.39 25.29 -9.03
N ASN A 408 -16.18 24.03 -9.42
CA ASN A 408 -17.10 22.94 -9.10
C ASN A 408 -18.56 23.23 -9.48
N ALA A 409 -18.79 24.05 -10.51
CA ALA A 409 -20.09 24.54 -10.90
C ALA A 409 -20.70 23.73 -12.06
N THR A 410 -22.01 23.83 -12.23
CA THR A 410 -22.73 23.20 -13.36
C THR A 410 -23.51 24.25 -14.14
N ILE A 411 -23.22 24.39 -15.43
CA ILE A 411 -24.00 25.20 -16.37
C ILE A 411 -24.65 24.25 -17.37
N LYS A 412 -25.98 24.30 -17.52
CA LYS A 412 -26.66 23.43 -18.47
C LYS A 412 -27.85 24.06 -19.16
N ASP A 413 -28.24 23.48 -20.29
CA ASP A 413 -29.50 23.76 -20.99
C ASP A 413 -29.69 25.26 -21.31
N LEU A 414 -28.60 25.96 -21.62
CA LEU A 414 -28.56 27.42 -21.74
C LEU A 414 -28.20 27.86 -23.16
N LYS A 415 -28.90 28.87 -23.68
CA LYS A 415 -28.45 29.64 -24.84
C LYS A 415 -27.92 30.98 -24.38
N ILE A 416 -26.73 31.38 -24.82
CA ILE A 416 -26.13 32.65 -24.43
C ILE A 416 -25.52 33.37 -25.62
N LYS A 417 -25.86 34.66 -25.78
CA LYS A 417 -25.47 35.47 -26.94
C LYS A 417 -24.92 36.83 -26.54
N GLY A 418 -23.81 37.25 -27.15
CA GLY A 418 -23.20 38.52 -26.78
C GLY A 418 -21.88 38.88 -27.44
N SER A 419 -21.17 39.80 -26.78
CA SER A 419 -19.82 40.22 -27.17
C SER A 419 -18.91 40.38 -25.96
N ILE A 420 -17.63 40.09 -26.18
CA ILE A 420 -16.54 40.29 -25.21
C ILE A 420 -15.49 41.18 -25.86
N SER A 421 -15.10 42.24 -25.14
CA SER A 421 -13.97 43.10 -25.51
C SER A 421 -13.01 43.22 -24.33
N VAL A 422 -11.80 42.67 -24.47
CA VAL A 422 -10.76 42.72 -23.43
C VAL A 422 -9.51 43.40 -23.95
N ASN A 423 -9.00 44.37 -23.20
CA ASN A 423 -7.69 44.95 -23.43
C ASN A 423 -6.94 45.00 -22.09
N THR A 424 -6.01 44.07 -21.90
CA THR A 424 -5.34 43.89 -20.61
C THR A 424 -3.84 43.67 -20.77
N LEU A 425 -3.09 44.19 -19.80
CA LEU A 425 -1.66 43.91 -19.62
C LEU A 425 -1.41 42.95 -18.44
N GLU A 426 -2.47 42.47 -17.78
CA GLU A 426 -2.35 41.53 -16.67
C GLU A 426 -1.82 40.18 -17.19
N ALA A 427 -0.85 39.61 -16.46
CA ALA A 427 -0.33 38.29 -16.77
C ALA A 427 -1.40 37.22 -16.48
N GLY A 428 -1.40 36.16 -17.29
CA GLY A 428 -2.34 35.05 -17.10
C GLY A 428 -3.79 35.37 -17.49
N ALA A 429 -3.99 36.31 -18.41
CA ALA A 429 -5.31 36.61 -18.94
C ALA A 429 -5.97 35.34 -19.54
N ALA A 430 -7.16 35.01 -19.08
CA ALA A 430 -7.97 33.88 -19.48
C ALA A 430 -9.38 34.37 -19.86
N VAL A 431 -9.74 34.21 -21.13
CA VAL A 431 -11.00 34.72 -21.68
C VAL A 431 -11.80 33.61 -22.34
N GLY A 432 -13.08 33.51 -22.00
CA GLY A 432 -14.06 32.68 -22.69
C GLY A 432 -15.48 33.16 -22.47
N SER A 433 -16.38 32.93 -23.43
CA SER A 433 -17.75 33.44 -23.33
C SER A 433 -18.54 32.94 -22.12
N VAL A 434 -18.39 31.66 -21.77
CA VAL A 434 -19.00 31.08 -20.57
C VAL A 434 -18.15 31.42 -19.35
N ALA A 435 -16.85 31.15 -19.43
CA ALA A 435 -15.94 31.42 -18.33
C ALA A 435 -14.51 31.75 -18.79
N GLY A 436 -13.86 32.64 -18.05
CA GLY A 436 -12.41 32.81 -18.16
C GLY A 436 -11.69 31.53 -17.75
N GLU A 437 -12.05 30.98 -16.59
CA GLU A 437 -11.52 29.71 -16.06
C GLU A 437 -12.65 28.76 -15.68
N CYS A 438 -12.49 27.48 -16.00
CA CYS A 438 -13.41 26.40 -15.67
C CYS A 438 -12.63 25.33 -14.92
N CYS A 439 -12.89 25.18 -13.62
CA CYS A 439 -12.16 24.31 -12.70
C CYS A 439 -13.15 23.36 -12.00
N GLY A 440 -12.97 22.05 -12.10
CA GLY A 440 -13.87 21.08 -11.46
C GLY A 440 -15.32 21.11 -11.98
N SER A 441 -15.57 21.78 -13.11
CA SER A 441 -16.91 22.24 -13.48
C SER A 441 -17.47 21.52 -14.71
N THR A 442 -18.79 21.55 -14.88
CA THR A 442 -19.47 20.93 -16.03
C THR A 442 -20.26 21.95 -16.84
N VAL A 443 -20.08 21.96 -18.16
CA VAL A 443 -20.89 22.73 -19.12
C VAL A 443 -21.60 21.78 -20.07
N LYS A 444 -22.94 21.81 -20.12
CA LYS A 444 -23.71 20.79 -20.84
C LYS A 444 -24.91 21.33 -21.61
N ASN A 445 -25.08 20.88 -22.86
CA ASN A 445 -26.24 21.24 -23.68
C ASN A 445 -26.43 22.76 -23.80
N CYS A 446 -25.35 23.47 -24.12
CA CYS A 446 -25.34 24.92 -24.22
C CYS A 446 -25.07 25.36 -25.66
N GLU A 447 -25.76 26.41 -26.11
CA GLU A 447 -25.47 27.09 -27.38
C GLU A 447 -24.96 28.50 -27.11
N ILE A 448 -23.76 28.78 -27.59
CA ILE A 448 -23.00 29.98 -27.31
C ILE A 448 -22.78 30.71 -28.64
N ASP A 449 -23.16 31.99 -28.71
CA ASP A 449 -23.02 32.83 -29.90
C ASP A 449 -22.35 34.17 -29.53
N PHE A 450 -21.03 34.28 -29.74
CA PHE A 450 -20.24 35.41 -29.25
C PHE A 450 -19.25 35.98 -30.26
N SER A 451 -19.12 37.32 -30.26
CA SER A 451 -17.98 38.01 -30.85
C SER A 451 -16.96 38.36 -29.75
N ILE A 452 -15.74 37.84 -29.86
CA ILE A 452 -14.68 37.94 -28.85
C ILE A 452 -13.51 38.71 -29.46
N ASN A 453 -13.16 39.85 -28.87
CA ASN A 453 -12.01 40.67 -29.26
C ASN A 453 -11.10 40.86 -28.06
N VAL A 454 -9.89 40.31 -28.11
CA VAL A 454 -8.98 40.27 -26.94
C VAL A 454 -7.59 40.74 -27.35
N THR A 455 -7.06 41.72 -26.61
CA THR A 455 -5.66 42.12 -26.68
C THR A 455 -5.01 41.88 -25.32
N THR A 456 -3.94 41.08 -25.29
CA THR A 456 -3.20 40.75 -24.07
C THR A 456 -1.75 41.21 -24.12
N GLY A 457 -1.17 41.48 -22.96
CA GLY A 457 0.26 41.71 -22.79
C GLY A 457 1.08 40.41 -22.86
N ASN A 458 2.28 40.48 -23.46
CA ASN A 458 3.34 39.46 -23.41
C ASN A 458 3.04 38.06 -23.96
N GLY A 459 2.00 37.82 -24.78
CA GLY A 459 1.86 36.53 -25.48
C GLY A 459 1.30 35.37 -24.65
N ILE A 460 1.03 35.58 -23.35
CA ILE A 460 0.67 34.51 -22.38
C ILE A 460 -0.85 34.45 -22.14
N GLY A 461 -1.63 35.34 -22.77
CA GLY A 461 -3.09 35.25 -22.73
C GLY A 461 -3.60 33.94 -23.32
N VAL A 462 -4.69 33.42 -22.77
CA VAL A 462 -5.39 32.24 -23.27
C VAL A 462 -6.85 32.59 -23.54
N VAL A 463 -7.29 32.36 -24.76
CA VAL A 463 -8.63 32.71 -25.22
C VAL A 463 -9.29 31.49 -25.83
N GLY A 464 -10.45 31.12 -25.31
CA GLY A 464 -11.31 30.11 -25.91
C GLY A 464 -12.65 30.70 -26.29
N GLY A 465 -13.30 30.15 -27.31
CA GLY A 465 -14.68 30.55 -27.62
C GLY A 465 -15.61 30.36 -26.44
N ALA A 466 -15.63 29.17 -25.85
CA ALA A 466 -16.42 28.86 -24.66
C ALA A 466 -15.66 29.15 -23.36
N VAL A 467 -14.42 28.68 -23.25
CA VAL A 467 -13.64 28.71 -22.00
C VAL A 467 -12.17 29.08 -22.25
N GLY A 468 -11.63 30.04 -21.50
CA GLY A 468 -10.21 30.39 -21.57
C GLY A 468 -9.29 29.25 -21.09
N VAL A 469 -9.38 28.92 -19.80
CA VAL A 469 -8.65 27.81 -19.16
C VAL A 469 -9.61 26.72 -18.70
N PHE A 470 -9.31 25.48 -19.07
CA PHE A 470 -10.11 24.30 -18.75
C PHE A 470 -9.28 23.32 -17.92
N GLU A 471 -9.67 23.13 -16.66
CA GLU A 471 -8.96 22.34 -15.66
C GLU A 471 -9.93 21.38 -14.96
N ASN A 472 -9.63 20.08 -14.97
CA ASN A 472 -10.44 19.05 -14.28
C ASN A 472 -11.96 19.22 -14.50
N SER A 473 -12.35 19.57 -15.72
CA SER A 473 -13.72 19.99 -16.05
C SER A 473 -14.26 19.13 -17.18
N SER A 474 -15.58 19.12 -17.36
CA SER A 474 -16.22 18.35 -18.42
C SER A 474 -17.16 19.23 -19.28
N ALA A 475 -17.19 18.95 -20.58
CA ALA A 475 -18.10 19.60 -21.51
C ALA A 475 -18.84 18.58 -22.38
N GLU A 476 -20.15 18.73 -22.53
CA GLU A 476 -20.97 17.83 -23.33
C GLU A 476 -22.03 18.58 -24.14
N LYS A 477 -22.12 18.32 -25.46
CA LYS A 477 -23.17 18.92 -26.31
C LYS A 477 -23.16 20.45 -26.29
N VAL A 478 -21.95 21.04 -26.30
CA VAL A 478 -21.78 22.49 -26.32
C VAL A 478 -21.46 22.94 -27.73
N VAL A 479 -22.16 23.97 -28.19
CA VAL A 479 -21.95 24.58 -29.51
C VAL A 479 -21.41 25.99 -29.31
N PHE A 480 -20.27 26.30 -29.90
CA PHE A 480 -19.78 27.67 -30.02
C PHE A 480 -19.92 28.18 -31.46
N LYS A 481 -20.49 29.38 -31.60
CA LYS A 481 -20.62 30.13 -32.85
C LYS A 481 -20.05 31.53 -32.66
N GLY A 482 -19.42 32.06 -33.71
CA GLY A 482 -19.08 33.49 -33.77
C GLY A 482 -17.68 33.79 -34.29
N ASN A 483 -17.12 34.91 -33.85
CA ASN A 483 -15.82 35.41 -34.30
C ASN A 483 -14.89 35.63 -33.12
N ILE A 484 -13.66 35.15 -33.22
CA ILE A 484 -12.62 35.31 -32.21
C ILE A 484 -11.45 36.04 -32.87
N GLU A 485 -11.15 37.25 -32.41
CA GLU A 485 -9.97 38.01 -32.80
C GLU A 485 -9.09 38.28 -31.58
N THR A 486 -7.83 37.88 -31.68
CA THR A 486 -6.90 37.91 -30.54
C THR A 486 -5.55 38.48 -30.93
N HIS A 487 -4.95 39.25 -30.03
CA HIS A 487 -3.60 39.78 -30.15
C HIS A 487 -2.71 39.29 -29.00
N ASN A 488 -1.63 38.61 -29.34
CA ASN A 488 -0.64 38.04 -28.41
C ASN A 488 -1.26 37.05 -27.40
N ALA A 489 -2.06 36.10 -27.88
CA ALA A 489 -2.68 35.07 -27.07
C ALA A 489 -2.59 33.69 -27.73
N VAL A 490 -2.61 32.66 -26.90
CA VAL A 490 -3.00 31.30 -27.30
C VAL A 490 -4.50 31.29 -27.50
N THR A 491 -4.96 30.76 -28.63
CA THR A 491 -6.36 30.89 -29.04
C THR A 491 -6.94 29.54 -29.47
N GLY A 492 -8.10 29.19 -28.92
CA GLY A 492 -8.88 28.04 -29.34
C GLY A 492 -10.31 28.43 -29.68
N GLY A 493 -10.90 27.81 -30.70
CA GLY A 493 -12.30 28.06 -31.04
C GLY A 493 -13.29 27.60 -29.95
N PHE A 494 -12.92 26.63 -29.12
CA PHE A 494 -13.69 26.16 -27.97
C PHE A 494 -12.98 26.47 -26.65
N ILE A 495 -11.76 25.94 -26.48
CA ILE A 495 -10.95 26.04 -25.26
C ILE A 495 -9.61 26.70 -25.59
N GLY A 496 -9.23 27.74 -24.87
CA GLY A 496 -7.90 28.35 -25.02
C GLY A 496 -6.78 27.39 -24.62
N LYS A 497 -6.83 26.93 -23.36
CA LYS A 497 -5.86 25.99 -22.80
C LYS A 497 -6.52 24.93 -21.91
N ALA A 498 -6.17 23.66 -22.12
CA ALA A 498 -6.52 22.54 -21.24
C ALA A 498 -5.29 22.04 -20.45
N LYS A 499 -5.37 21.95 -19.12
CA LYS A 499 -4.24 21.60 -18.24
C LYS A 499 -4.66 21.01 -16.88
N ASP A 500 -3.63 20.66 -16.10
CA ASP A 500 -3.68 20.21 -14.71
C ASP A 500 -4.45 18.89 -14.51
N PRO A 501 -3.96 17.79 -15.11
CA PRO A 501 -4.61 16.48 -15.05
C PRO A 501 -4.61 15.93 -13.62
N VAL A 502 -5.76 15.93 -12.97
CA VAL A 502 -5.95 15.26 -11.67
C VAL A 502 -6.95 14.11 -11.79
N GLU A 503 -7.98 14.29 -12.61
CA GLU A 503 -9.08 13.32 -12.77
C GLU A 503 -9.45 13.10 -14.23
N ILE A 504 -9.96 11.90 -14.54
CA ILE A 504 -10.47 11.59 -15.88
C ILE A 504 -11.70 12.45 -16.15
N ASN A 505 -11.62 13.26 -17.19
CA ASN A 505 -12.64 14.22 -17.60
C ASN A 505 -12.90 14.10 -19.10
N TYR A 506 -13.99 14.70 -19.60
CA TYR A 506 -14.34 14.58 -21.01
C TYR A 506 -14.77 15.89 -21.67
N VAL A 507 -14.45 16.03 -22.96
CA VAL A 507 -15.13 16.94 -23.89
C VAL A 507 -15.77 16.08 -24.98
N LYS A 508 -17.10 16.03 -25.02
CA LYS A 508 -17.83 15.15 -25.95
C LYS A 508 -18.99 15.81 -26.67
N ASN A 509 -19.22 15.44 -27.93
CA ASN A 509 -20.34 15.94 -28.73
C ASN A 509 -20.36 17.48 -28.83
N CYS A 510 -19.20 18.13 -28.73
CA CYS A 510 -19.07 19.57 -28.77
C CYS A 510 -18.64 20.02 -30.16
N ARG A 511 -19.05 21.22 -30.56
CA ARG A 511 -18.69 21.75 -31.88
C ARG A 511 -18.43 23.24 -31.91
N VAL A 512 -17.58 23.62 -32.86
CA VAL A 512 -17.23 25.02 -33.13
C VAL A 512 -17.56 25.34 -34.57
N GLU A 513 -18.28 26.44 -34.77
CA GLU A 513 -18.67 26.99 -36.07
C GLU A 513 -18.26 28.49 -36.06
N ALA A 514 -16.98 28.77 -36.31
CA ALA A 514 -16.42 30.10 -36.02
C ALA A 514 -15.26 30.54 -36.93
N THR A 515 -14.99 31.84 -36.95
CA THR A 515 -13.70 32.38 -37.40
C THR A 515 -12.79 32.57 -36.20
N VAL A 516 -11.56 32.04 -36.28
CA VAL A 516 -10.55 32.13 -35.21
C VAL A 516 -9.31 32.81 -35.78
N ASN A 517 -9.05 34.05 -35.39
CA ASN A 517 -7.94 34.87 -35.87
C ASN A 517 -7.02 35.26 -34.70
N ALA A 518 -5.80 34.72 -34.69
CA ALA A 518 -4.77 35.02 -33.70
C ALA A 518 -3.59 35.74 -34.34
N ILE A 519 -3.26 36.91 -33.81
CA ILE A 519 -2.26 37.84 -34.35
C ILE A 519 -1.14 38.05 -33.33
N GLY A 520 0.10 37.88 -33.76
CA GLY A 520 1.28 38.10 -32.91
C GLY A 520 1.45 37.06 -31.80
N GLY A 521 2.36 37.32 -30.87
CA GLY A 521 2.81 36.34 -29.87
C GLY A 521 3.93 35.43 -30.40
N GLU A 522 5.02 35.33 -29.65
CA GLU A 522 6.12 34.43 -29.97
C GLU A 522 5.68 32.98 -29.66
N GLN A 523 5.72 32.09 -30.65
CA GLN A 523 5.32 30.68 -30.51
C GLN A 523 3.88 30.47 -30.01
N ALA A 524 2.99 31.44 -30.25
CA ALA A 524 1.58 31.30 -29.88
C ALA A 524 0.87 30.22 -30.71
N ALA A 525 -0.01 29.48 -30.04
CA ALA A 525 -0.78 28.39 -30.61
C ALA A 525 -2.21 28.83 -30.94
N CYS A 526 -2.71 28.43 -32.11
CA CYS A 526 -4.04 28.73 -32.59
C CYS A 526 -4.70 27.43 -33.10
N GLY A 527 -5.83 27.04 -32.51
CA GLY A 527 -6.57 25.85 -32.91
C GLY A 527 -8.05 26.14 -33.15
N GLY A 528 -8.64 25.50 -34.17
CA GLY A 528 -10.07 25.63 -34.42
C GLY A 528 -10.96 25.10 -33.28
N PHE A 529 -10.44 24.21 -32.43
CA PHE A 529 -11.09 23.70 -31.24
C PHE A 529 -10.31 24.04 -29.96
N ILE A 530 -9.04 23.63 -29.86
CA ILE A 530 -8.18 23.90 -28.69
C ILE A 530 -6.91 24.65 -29.11
N GLY A 531 -6.56 25.73 -28.40
CA GLY A 531 -5.28 26.40 -28.59
C GLY A 531 -4.11 25.54 -28.11
N TYR A 532 -4.10 25.20 -26.82
CA TYR A 532 -3.00 24.50 -26.16
C TYR A 532 -3.48 23.36 -25.25
N PHE A 533 -3.11 22.11 -25.58
CA PHE A 533 -3.59 20.92 -24.90
C PHE A 533 -2.47 20.20 -24.15
N THR A 534 -2.52 20.23 -22.81
CA THR A 534 -1.50 19.65 -21.92
C THR A 534 -2.12 18.89 -20.73
N ASP A 535 -3.26 18.23 -20.97
CA ASP A 535 -3.97 17.45 -19.96
C ASP A 535 -3.95 15.97 -20.36
N ASN A 536 -3.32 15.13 -19.55
CA ASN A 536 -3.18 13.69 -19.79
C ASN A 536 -4.43 12.88 -19.44
N CYS A 537 -5.39 13.46 -18.72
CA CYS A 537 -6.60 12.80 -18.22
C CYS A 537 -7.85 13.23 -18.99
N LEU A 538 -7.80 14.32 -19.76
CA LEU A 538 -8.89 14.79 -20.59
C LEU A 538 -9.04 13.95 -21.88
N GLU A 539 -10.23 13.38 -22.07
CA GLU A 539 -10.61 12.65 -23.27
C GLU A 539 -11.54 13.50 -24.16
N ILE A 540 -11.12 13.75 -25.40
CA ILE A 540 -11.92 14.48 -26.38
C ILE A 540 -12.49 13.49 -27.38
N SER A 541 -13.82 13.47 -27.53
CA SER A 541 -14.50 12.52 -28.41
C SER A 541 -15.69 13.10 -29.14
N ALA A 542 -15.98 12.63 -30.36
CA ALA A 542 -17.17 13.04 -31.10
C ALA A 542 -17.32 14.57 -31.21
N CYS A 543 -16.21 15.29 -31.44
CA CYS A 543 -16.19 16.74 -31.53
C CYS A 543 -15.73 17.22 -32.91
N TYR A 544 -16.18 18.41 -33.32
CA TYR A 544 -15.69 19.00 -34.57
C TYR A 544 -15.45 20.50 -34.52
N ALA A 545 -14.55 20.96 -35.38
CA ALA A 545 -14.34 22.37 -35.67
C ALA A 545 -14.59 22.62 -37.17
N ASP A 546 -15.66 23.34 -37.50
CA ASP A 546 -15.90 23.90 -38.84
C ASP A 546 -15.51 25.38 -38.79
N CYS A 547 -14.22 25.65 -38.97
CA CYS A 547 -13.61 26.93 -38.66
C CYS A 547 -12.69 27.45 -39.77
N THR A 548 -12.68 28.77 -39.93
CA THR A 548 -11.57 29.48 -40.59
C THR A 548 -10.56 29.86 -39.53
N VAL A 549 -9.38 29.24 -39.54
CA VAL A 549 -8.34 29.39 -38.51
C VAL A 549 -7.13 30.10 -39.09
N THR A 550 -6.81 31.27 -38.55
CA THR A 550 -5.60 32.03 -38.87
C THR A 550 -4.79 32.22 -37.60
N GLY A 551 -3.51 31.87 -37.61
CA GLY A 551 -2.64 31.96 -36.43
C GLY A 551 -1.18 32.30 -36.74
N PRO A 552 -0.34 32.54 -35.71
CA PRO A 552 1.04 32.94 -35.93
C PRO A 552 1.97 31.75 -36.18
N SER A 553 2.15 30.86 -35.20
CA SER A 553 3.22 29.85 -35.24
C SER A 553 2.72 28.41 -35.20
N TYR A 554 1.93 28.00 -34.20
CA TYR A 554 1.42 26.62 -34.14
C TYR A 554 -0.06 26.62 -34.49
N VAL A 555 -0.40 26.29 -35.74
CA VAL A 555 -1.75 26.46 -36.27
C VAL A 555 -2.34 25.12 -36.65
N GLY A 556 -3.46 24.74 -36.05
CA GLY A 556 -4.17 23.51 -36.36
C GLY A 556 -5.66 23.74 -36.61
N GLY A 557 -6.25 23.00 -37.56
CA GLY A 557 -7.70 23.08 -37.76
C GLY A 557 -8.51 22.59 -36.55
N PHE A 558 -7.92 21.74 -35.69
CA PHE A 558 -8.52 21.28 -34.44
C PHE A 558 -7.69 21.71 -33.22
N VAL A 559 -6.41 21.32 -33.12
CA VAL A 559 -5.51 21.71 -32.02
C VAL A 559 -4.31 22.51 -32.52
N GLY A 560 -4.04 23.68 -31.93
CA GLY A 560 -2.83 24.43 -32.24
C GLY A 560 -1.57 23.69 -31.79
N TYR A 561 -1.49 23.40 -30.49
CA TYR A 561 -0.41 22.66 -29.87
C TYR A 561 -0.92 21.58 -28.92
N MET A 562 -0.38 20.37 -29.05
CA MET A 562 -0.70 19.22 -28.20
C MET A 562 0.57 18.70 -27.54
N GLY A 563 0.67 18.85 -26.21
CA GLY A 563 1.74 18.28 -25.37
C GLY A 563 1.36 16.96 -24.71
N SER A 564 0.07 16.73 -24.48
CA SER A 564 -0.48 15.49 -23.96
C SER A 564 -2.00 15.46 -24.12
N GLY A 565 -2.58 14.27 -24.24
CA GLY A 565 -4.02 14.06 -24.21
C GLY A 565 -4.51 13.00 -25.19
N ARG A 566 -5.82 12.75 -25.19
CA ARG A 566 -6.47 11.78 -26.08
C ARG A 566 -7.57 12.45 -26.88
N ILE A 567 -7.54 12.24 -28.19
CA ILE A 567 -8.56 12.73 -29.13
C ILE A 567 -9.03 11.56 -29.97
N SER A 568 -10.34 11.35 -30.03
CA SER A 568 -10.93 10.28 -30.81
C SER A 568 -12.18 10.72 -31.55
N ASP A 569 -12.44 10.15 -32.72
CA ASP A 569 -13.72 10.36 -33.42
C ASP A 569 -14.06 11.85 -33.64
N CYS A 570 -13.05 12.65 -34.05
CA CYS A 570 -13.19 14.08 -34.23
C CYS A 570 -12.84 14.51 -35.66
N TYR A 571 -13.32 15.68 -36.10
CA TYR A 571 -12.87 16.24 -37.37
C TYR A 571 -12.66 17.76 -37.36
N SER A 572 -11.79 18.22 -38.25
CA SER A 572 -11.67 19.64 -38.61
C SER A 572 -12.14 19.86 -40.06
N LYS A 573 -12.74 21.02 -40.31
CA LYS A 573 -13.23 21.48 -41.61
C LYS A 573 -13.07 23.00 -41.69
N GLY A 574 -13.03 23.54 -42.90
CA GLY A 574 -12.82 24.97 -43.17
C GLY A 574 -11.43 25.20 -43.74
N SER A 575 -10.74 26.25 -43.30
CA SER A 575 -9.38 26.57 -43.76
C SER A 575 -8.43 26.88 -42.60
N VAL A 576 -7.15 26.61 -42.80
CA VAL A 576 -6.09 26.80 -41.80
C VAL A 576 -4.93 27.57 -42.43
N ALA A 577 -4.57 28.71 -41.85
CA ALA A 577 -3.50 29.56 -42.34
C ALA A 577 -2.56 30.05 -41.25
N ALA A 578 -1.27 30.10 -41.57
CA ALA A 578 -0.26 30.75 -40.74
C ALA A 578 0.10 32.13 -41.26
N THR A 579 0.38 33.04 -40.33
CA THR A 579 0.76 34.44 -40.61
C THR A 579 2.24 34.72 -40.38
N ASN A 580 2.95 33.87 -39.63
CA ASN A 580 4.38 34.04 -39.39
C ASN A 580 5.23 33.39 -40.50
N GLU A 581 6.23 34.10 -41.01
CA GLU A 581 7.12 33.64 -42.08
C GLU A 581 8.36 32.89 -41.57
N GLY A 582 8.67 32.99 -40.27
CA GLY A 582 9.88 32.43 -39.67
C GLY A 582 9.74 31.00 -39.12
N LEU A 583 8.94 30.84 -38.06
CA LEU A 583 8.63 29.57 -37.40
C LEU A 583 7.13 29.34 -37.45
N CYS A 584 6.71 28.40 -38.28
CA CYS A 584 5.31 27.98 -38.37
C CYS A 584 5.20 26.46 -38.54
N HIS A 585 4.42 25.82 -37.68
CA HIS A 585 3.98 24.44 -37.85
C HIS A 585 2.47 24.44 -38.06
N VAL A 586 2.05 23.95 -39.22
CA VAL A 586 0.66 24.05 -39.67
C VAL A 586 0.14 22.68 -40.05
N GLY A 587 -0.98 22.29 -39.47
CA GLY A 587 -1.64 21.03 -39.79
C GLY A 587 -3.14 21.21 -39.99
N GLY A 588 -3.72 20.45 -40.93
CA GLY A 588 -5.18 20.45 -41.12
C GLY A 588 -5.93 20.05 -39.84
N PHE A 589 -5.32 19.23 -38.97
CA PHE A 589 -5.87 18.86 -37.66
C PHE A 589 -5.04 19.40 -36.49
N ILE A 590 -3.74 19.10 -36.44
CA ILE A 590 -2.85 19.51 -35.33
C ILE A 590 -1.67 20.36 -35.84
N GLY A 591 -1.42 21.53 -35.27
CA GLY A 591 -0.24 22.34 -35.64
C GLY A 591 1.06 21.65 -35.20
N ARG A 592 1.20 21.41 -33.90
CA ARG A 592 2.37 20.74 -33.30
C ARG A 592 1.95 19.72 -32.25
N LEU A 593 2.52 18.51 -32.33
CA LEU A 593 2.39 17.47 -31.32
C LEU A 593 3.77 17.18 -30.70
N GLU A 594 3.85 17.26 -29.39
CA GLU A 594 5.00 16.84 -28.59
C GLU A 594 4.57 16.19 -27.27
N GLY A 595 5.53 15.64 -26.51
CA GLY A 595 5.28 15.04 -25.20
C GLY A 595 4.87 13.57 -25.20
N TYR A 596 4.46 13.07 -24.03
CA TYR A 596 4.23 11.66 -23.74
C TYR A 596 2.71 11.36 -23.69
N ASN A 597 2.33 10.09 -23.85
CA ASN A 597 0.94 9.61 -23.69
C ASN A 597 -0.10 10.24 -24.63
N ASN A 598 0.33 10.74 -25.78
CA ASN A 598 -0.58 11.22 -26.83
C ASN A 598 -1.27 10.05 -27.55
N GLY A 599 -2.57 10.18 -27.80
CA GLY A 599 -3.34 9.27 -28.65
C GLY A 599 -4.35 10.04 -29.51
N VAL A 600 -4.30 9.84 -30.82
CA VAL A 600 -5.20 10.45 -31.80
C VAL A 600 -5.77 9.37 -32.70
N THR A 601 -7.05 9.06 -32.57
CA THR A 601 -7.64 7.87 -33.19
C THR A 601 -8.91 8.20 -33.95
N ARG A 602 -9.07 7.72 -35.19
CA ARG A 602 -10.28 7.94 -36.01
C ARG A 602 -10.61 9.43 -36.19
N CYS A 603 -9.58 10.27 -36.34
CA CYS A 603 -9.74 11.70 -36.56
C CYS A 603 -9.57 12.07 -38.04
N ILE A 604 -10.30 13.08 -38.50
CA ILE A 604 -10.31 13.48 -39.92
C ILE A 604 -9.94 14.97 -40.07
N ALA A 605 -8.93 15.26 -40.90
CA ALA A 605 -8.63 16.62 -41.36
C ALA A 605 -9.28 16.87 -42.73
N MET A 606 -10.41 17.57 -42.77
CA MET A 606 -11.04 18.04 -44.01
C MET A 606 -10.75 19.52 -44.29
N ALA A 607 -10.01 20.18 -43.41
CA ALA A 607 -9.66 21.59 -43.58
C ALA A 607 -8.59 21.77 -44.68
N GLN A 608 -8.75 22.81 -45.49
CA GLN A 608 -7.76 23.22 -46.48
C GLN A 608 -6.63 23.99 -45.79
N VAL A 609 -5.38 23.58 -45.98
CA VAL A 609 -4.21 24.24 -45.43
C VAL A 609 -3.66 25.26 -46.44
N GLU A 610 -3.65 26.54 -46.06
CA GLU A 610 -3.18 27.66 -46.87
C GLU A 610 -2.03 28.36 -46.15
N THR A 611 -0.79 28.18 -46.63
CA THR A 611 0.38 28.86 -46.04
C THR A 611 1.25 29.47 -47.12
N GLN A 612 1.61 30.74 -46.88
CA GLN A 612 2.56 31.49 -47.71
C GLN A 612 3.98 31.50 -47.10
N ALA A 613 4.16 30.87 -45.95
CA ALA A 613 5.44 30.86 -45.25
C ALA A 613 6.45 29.92 -45.94
N THR A 614 7.68 30.40 -46.12
CA THR A 614 8.75 29.68 -46.84
C THR A 614 10.04 29.54 -46.02
N GLY A 615 10.02 29.89 -44.73
CA GLY A 615 11.19 29.81 -43.84
C GLY A 615 11.62 28.37 -43.52
N ALA A 616 12.88 28.18 -43.14
CA ALA A 616 13.46 26.85 -42.86
C ALA A 616 12.79 26.08 -41.69
N TYR A 617 11.98 26.76 -40.88
CA TYR A 617 11.19 26.18 -39.79
C TYR A 617 9.68 26.14 -40.11
N THR A 618 9.32 26.26 -41.39
CA THR A 618 7.97 26.08 -41.89
C THR A 618 7.72 24.59 -42.12
N LEU A 619 6.89 23.98 -41.27
CA LEU A 619 6.56 22.56 -41.32
C LEU A 619 5.07 22.41 -41.49
N VAL A 620 4.65 21.93 -42.66
CA VAL A 620 3.25 21.94 -43.04
C VAL A 620 2.85 20.55 -43.49
N GLY A 621 1.78 20.02 -42.90
CA GLY A 621 1.22 18.74 -43.29
C GLY A 621 -0.29 18.80 -43.41
N GLY A 622 -0.85 17.94 -44.26
CA GLY A 622 -2.31 17.86 -44.46
C GLY A 622 -3.07 17.48 -43.18
N PHE A 623 -2.43 16.75 -42.25
CA PHE A 623 -3.00 16.42 -40.95
C PHE A 623 -2.27 17.10 -39.80
N VAL A 624 -0.94 16.97 -39.73
CA VAL A 624 -0.12 17.50 -38.64
C VAL A 624 1.08 18.29 -39.15
N GLY A 625 1.35 19.47 -38.58
CA GLY A 625 2.54 20.24 -38.96
C GLY A 625 3.83 19.57 -38.51
N ARG A 626 3.93 19.22 -37.23
CA ARG A 626 5.10 18.52 -36.67
C ARG A 626 4.74 17.58 -35.53
N THR A 627 5.35 16.40 -35.53
CA THR A 627 5.28 15.43 -34.44
C THR A 627 6.69 15.12 -33.93
N VAL A 628 7.05 15.62 -32.76
CA VAL A 628 8.42 15.45 -32.23
C VAL A 628 8.68 13.98 -31.89
N GLY A 629 9.75 13.40 -32.47
CA GLY A 629 10.09 11.99 -32.34
C GLY A 629 10.91 11.65 -31.09
N GLY A 630 10.49 10.62 -30.38
CA GLY A 630 11.25 9.83 -29.41
C GLY A 630 10.83 8.35 -29.53
N ASN A 631 11.60 7.42 -28.96
CA ASN A 631 11.24 6.00 -28.92
C ASN A 631 10.07 5.77 -27.95
N TYR A 632 8.86 6.12 -28.38
CA TYR A 632 7.62 5.81 -27.66
C TYR A 632 7.13 4.44 -28.13
N ASN A 633 7.07 3.47 -27.22
CA ASN A 633 6.61 2.11 -27.53
C ASN A 633 5.09 2.02 -27.86
N SER A 634 4.36 3.14 -27.95
CA SER A 634 2.94 3.23 -28.28
C SER A 634 2.68 3.90 -29.64
N ALA A 635 1.58 3.53 -30.31
CA ALA A 635 1.07 4.24 -31.49
C ALA A 635 0.56 5.64 -31.07
N VAL A 636 0.86 6.66 -31.87
CA VAL A 636 0.36 8.04 -31.65
C VAL A 636 -0.92 8.28 -32.44
N TYR A 637 -0.94 7.84 -33.70
CA TYR A 637 -2.10 7.93 -34.58
C TYR A 637 -2.62 6.55 -34.94
N GLU A 638 -3.93 6.41 -35.05
CA GLU A 638 -4.59 5.20 -35.49
C GLU A 638 -5.83 5.55 -36.33
N ASP A 639 -5.87 5.06 -37.56
CA ASP A 639 -7.02 5.26 -38.48
C ASP A 639 -7.41 6.72 -38.68
N CYS A 640 -6.43 7.62 -38.73
CA CYS A 640 -6.65 9.04 -38.98
C CYS A 640 -6.55 9.34 -40.48
N PHE A 641 -7.40 10.24 -40.99
CA PHE A 641 -7.41 10.62 -42.41
C PHE A 641 -7.20 12.11 -42.62
N TYR A 642 -6.62 12.49 -43.76
CA TYR A 642 -6.67 13.86 -44.26
C TYR A 642 -7.16 13.90 -45.71
N ASP A 643 -7.89 14.95 -46.06
CA ASP A 643 -8.35 15.18 -47.42
C ASP A 643 -7.19 15.63 -48.31
N SER A 644 -6.73 14.72 -49.18
CA SER A 644 -5.63 14.95 -50.11
C SER A 644 -6.06 15.62 -51.43
N THR A 645 -7.35 15.86 -51.64
CA THR A 645 -7.85 16.66 -52.77
C THR A 645 -7.70 18.14 -52.49
N VAL A 646 -7.91 18.57 -51.24
CA VAL A 646 -7.74 19.97 -50.81
C VAL A 646 -6.37 20.26 -50.23
N ASN A 647 -5.57 19.22 -49.93
CA ASN A 647 -4.18 19.36 -49.47
C ASN A 647 -3.26 18.50 -50.35
N ASP A 648 -2.43 19.12 -51.18
CA ASP A 648 -1.49 18.44 -52.10
C ASP A 648 -0.16 18.00 -51.44
N MET A 649 -0.08 18.10 -50.12
CA MET A 649 1.11 17.84 -49.31
C MET A 649 1.04 16.53 -48.53
N ASP A 650 2.18 16.09 -47.97
CA ASP A 650 2.22 14.91 -47.10
C ASP A 650 1.37 15.15 -45.83
N ARG A 651 0.93 14.06 -45.21
CA ARG A 651 0.16 14.06 -43.96
C ARG A 651 0.86 14.80 -42.82
N ILE A 652 2.19 14.88 -42.88
CA ILE A 652 3.04 15.44 -41.84
C ILE A 652 4.10 16.37 -42.43
N GLY A 653 4.32 17.53 -41.81
CA GLY A 653 5.42 18.42 -42.18
C GLY A 653 6.79 17.93 -41.71
N SER A 654 6.87 17.37 -40.49
CA SER A 654 8.07 16.67 -40.01
C SER A 654 7.80 15.74 -38.82
N GLY A 655 8.50 14.60 -38.78
CA GLY A 655 8.48 13.67 -37.65
C GLY A 655 7.65 12.41 -37.91
N ARG A 656 7.00 11.88 -36.87
CA ARG A 656 6.24 10.62 -36.96
C ARG A 656 4.80 10.87 -37.42
N GLY A 657 4.37 10.19 -38.49
CA GLY A 657 2.99 10.27 -39.01
C GLY A 657 2.35 8.91 -39.30
N ASP A 658 2.88 7.81 -38.75
CA ASP A 658 2.31 6.48 -38.96
C ASP A 658 0.90 6.38 -38.36
N GLY A 659 -0.04 5.78 -39.10
CA GLY A 659 -1.45 5.71 -38.71
C GLY A 659 -2.32 6.83 -39.29
N ILE A 660 -1.72 7.78 -40.02
CA ILE A 660 -2.45 8.79 -40.81
C ILE A 660 -2.42 8.38 -42.29
N LEU A 661 -3.58 8.34 -42.95
CA LEU A 661 -3.72 7.97 -44.36
C LEU A 661 -4.29 9.14 -45.19
N ALA A 662 -3.76 9.31 -46.39
CA ALA A 662 -4.33 10.20 -47.40
C ALA A 662 -5.63 9.60 -47.95
N LYS A 663 -6.67 10.42 -48.06
CA LYS A 663 -7.92 10.09 -48.73
C LYS A 663 -8.33 11.29 -49.57
N SER A 664 -8.62 11.09 -50.85
CA SER A 664 -9.27 12.13 -51.66
C SER A 664 -10.66 12.45 -51.13
N THR A 665 -11.21 13.61 -51.47
CA THR A 665 -12.60 13.98 -51.14
C THR A 665 -13.59 12.90 -51.57
N GLU A 666 -13.39 12.25 -52.72
CA GLU A 666 -14.27 11.18 -53.21
C GLU A 666 -14.10 9.86 -52.41
N GLU A 667 -12.90 9.53 -51.96
CA GLU A 667 -12.70 8.40 -51.05
C GLU A 667 -13.30 8.65 -49.67
N LEU A 668 -13.23 9.89 -49.16
CA LEU A 668 -13.92 10.29 -47.92
C LEU A 668 -15.45 10.23 -48.06
N LYS A 669 -15.99 10.28 -49.27
CA LYS A 669 -17.43 10.06 -49.55
C LYS A 669 -17.79 8.58 -49.74
N THR A 670 -16.84 7.67 -49.62
CA THR A 670 -17.06 6.23 -49.83
C THR A 670 -17.12 5.53 -48.48
N ALA A 671 -18.25 4.92 -48.12
CA ALA A 671 -18.48 4.37 -46.80
C ALA A 671 -17.47 3.29 -46.39
N SER A 672 -17.02 2.47 -47.34
CA SER A 672 -15.99 1.43 -47.10
C SER A 672 -14.61 1.97 -46.75
N ALA A 673 -14.39 3.29 -46.82
CA ALA A 673 -13.15 3.90 -46.32
C ALA A 673 -13.10 3.96 -44.78
N PHE A 674 -14.22 3.73 -44.10
CA PHE A 674 -14.40 3.96 -42.66
C PHE A 674 -14.77 2.70 -41.87
N ASP A 675 -14.34 1.51 -42.31
CA ASP A 675 -14.69 0.21 -41.69
C ASP A 675 -14.37 0.10 -40.18
N ARG A 676 -13.47 0.96 -39.67
CA ARG A 676 -13.07 1.01 -38.25
C ARG A 676 -13.74 2.13 -37.45
N TYR A 677 -14.58 2.94 -38.09
CA TYR A 677 -15.30 4.04 -37.45
C TYR A 677 -16.61 3.55 -36.82
N ASP A 678 -16.90 4.04 -35.61
CA ASP A 678 -18.11 3.63 -34.91
C ASP A 678 -19.35 4.31 -35.50
N SER A 679 -20.22 3.52 -36.12
CA SER A 679 -21.51 3.96 -36.65
C SER A 679 -22.47 4.53 -35.59
N SER A 680 -22.21 4.34 -34.28
CA SER A 680 -22.96 4.99 -33.21
C SER A 680 -22.59 6.47 -33.04
N VAL A 681 -21.39 6.86 -33.48
CA VAL A 681 -20.81 8.21 -33.37
C VAL A 681 -20.87 8.94 -34.72
N TRP A 682 -20.52 8.23 -35.80
CA TRP A 682 -20.40 8.80 -37.14
C TRP A 682 -21.65 8.54 -37.99
N ASP A 683 -22.02 9.54 -38.78
CA ASP A 683 -22.93 9.43 -39.91
C ASP A 683 -22.12 9.36 -41.21
N ILE A 684 -22.03 8.15 -41.77
CA ILE A 684 -21.24 7.82 -42.95
C ILE A 684 -22.18 7.23 -44.01
N CYS A 685 -22.35 7.97 -45.10
CA CYS A 685 -23.22 7.61 -46.22
C CYS A 685 -22.48 7.83 -47.55
N ASP A 686 -22.63 6.90 -48.50
CA ASP A 686 -22.02 7.04 -49.82
C ASP A 686 -22.47 8.36 -50.51
N GLY A 687 -21.49 9.10 -51.04
CA GLY A 687 -21.71 10.38 -51.70
C GLY A 687 -21.72 11.61 -50.78
N GLN A 688 -21.59 11.44 -49.47
CA GLN A 688 -21.54 12.51 -48.48
C GLN A 688 -20.23 12.48 -47.69
N LEU A 689 -19.70 13.65 -47.34
CA LEU A 689 -18.57 13.72 -46.42
C LEU A 689 -19.02 13.20 -45.03
N PRO A 690 -18.12 12.54 -44.28
CA PRO A 690 -18.46 12.01 -42.97
C PRO A 690 -18.81 13.16 -42.01
N SER A 691 -19.83 12.95 -41.20
CA SER A 691 -20.23 13.87 -40.13
C SER A 691 -20.47 13.12 -38.83
N LEU A 692 -20.61 13.85 -37.73
CA LEU A 692 -20.96 13.30 -36.42
C LEU A 692 -22.48 13.39 -36.21
N LYS A 693 -23.04 12.42 -35.48
CA LYS A 693 -24.50 12.29 -35.23
C LYS A 693 -25.07 13.25 -34.20
#